data_AF-A0A9E1IFX0-F1
#
_entry.id   AF-A0A9E1IFX0-F1
#
_cell.length_a   1.000
_cell.length_b   1.000
_cell.length_c   1.000
_cell.angle_alpha   90.00
_cell.angle_beta   90.00
_cell.angle_gamma   90.00
#
_symmetry.space_group_name_H-M   'P 1'
#
loop_
_entity.id
_entity.type
_entity.pdbx_description
1 polymer ?
#
loop_
_entity_poly.entity_id
_entity_poly.type
_entity_poly.pdbx_seq_one_letter_code
_entity_poly.pdbx_strand_id
1 'polypeptide(L)'
;MNIRSTLAKASATALAIFGLQLGAAEQFDWQKDYATLSPTGGIELNQKAFQFTTGKAVRYIDYESGSDANVGSKAKPWKHHPWDSNANGEAASGGGDTYVFKGGVVYRGILNAKGGGSKGAPLRLTRDPSWGKGDAILAGSQKISGGFAKGAHRQMPDGDKVWKMELDVSPRSLWLVNKDGSSTRIPLARHPNWVSQPEDHKEQWFHWTNKEHPFKPAKGWTADDAKLKGLDKDFVEGAIVYSEFGWVMGTPYPTRLNKFDPNTGMVQFGRWTGGGNAGIIFRNMRYYLEDKPHYLDDPNGEFWVEKKGIGSTLYLRLPGDADPNEAHLEAGHQPVIIEATEAEHIEITGLSFRWAPMYWTLDVGKWDFRTKPWGYRKDATPAAIRVRGEVDSFRVANCNFDHVTKGLELRPQNKGERLIDITIEDNNFRYNDIGAAHFSDGAGWGFANPVGVLDNVKVYRNYCKELGFRAPRYDRGTTFHLGGVRRAHIAGNIIERCGAQAINVLAGKASGMRGEVPLVRIIIQQNKAWKSMQNGNDFGGIETWQHGPVYTFNNISHDARGQQEGKRVINGSTQGFGHAYYLDGGNKNYLFNNIAWGKSNDQTNPLANCSAFQAIHCHQNSYFNNSAWNFVNGSRRQSPVPGRRKFVGNIFQDISDWAFWHWKPAKTDREANANDVGDIGDDVDFGTNVYANNVVNGIGKMGSYLPSGSWLKSFDDFKGALEGTKTIGNLGCEERAAPLRDPGKGDYSLRRGSKAIDMGGKVFVPWSLSAVCAEWNFYPAGTDHTRIIDEHWFARDYMTERKLYHSQPMYPLTAVNVEASDYVDGPLENFTTGALKLDPARKTYAVLSDAKLNMPLVRKQMALQARHFGKDAKKADVTFEGKDLRTAEIYANSFLIEAYFQADSDGLLIGKKSGNGYEVMIKGGKAVFTVEGGGISASVSSKVKVADGKWHHLIVECDRASNKLNIYIDGKISSSAKGVGTASLENAGNLFVGGTDKGDYLSGCIEFMRVSLGTLADAHTTIEELYAWEFNGPQDLDFSGQKIKGSARDAGAIESF
;
A
#
# COMPACT_ATOMS: atom_id res chain seq x y z
N MET A 1 -44.02 -19.58 -43.16
CA MET A 1 -42.71 -19.83 -43.80
C MET A 1 -42.18 -18.48 -44.28
N ASN A 2 -41.03 -18.07 -43.73
CA ASN A 2 -40.09 -17.00 -44.10
C ASN A 2 -40.50 -15.87 -45.06
N ILE A 3 -40.14 -14.62 -44.71
CA ILE A 3 -38.97 -13.93 -45.30
C ILE A 3 -38.63 -12.67 -44.46
N ARG A 4 -37.34 -12.55 -44.13
CA ARG A 4 -36.64 -11.39 -43.56
C ARG A 4 -36.35 -10.38 -44.67
N SER A 5 -36.54 -9.08 -44.41
CA SER A 5 -35.48 -8.07 -44.52
C SER A 5 -36.01 -6.63 -44.41
N THR A 6 -35.27 -5.81 -43.66
CA THR A 6 -35.08 -4.34 -43.79
C THR A 6 -36.30 -3.42 -43.77
N LEU A 7 -36.54 -2.77 -42.61
CA LEU A 7 -36.89 -1.33 -42.48
C LEU A 7 -37.06 -0.98 -40.99
N ALA A 8 -36.13 -0.23 -40.41
CA ALA A 8 -36.38 0.58 -39.21
C ALA A 8 -35.26 1.60 -38.98
N LYS A 9 -35.30 2.70 -39.74
CA LYS A 9 -34.74 4.00 -39.34
C LYS A 9 -35.90 5.01 -39.39
N ALA A 10 -35.88 5.91 -38.40
CA ALA A 10 -36.73 7.10 -38.22
C ALA A 10 -38.12 6.86 -37.61
N SER A 11 -38.22 7.04 -36.30
CA SER A 11 -38.97 8.17 -35.70
C SER A 11 -38.97 8.03 -34.18
N ALA A 12 -38.09 8.76 -33.50
CA ALA A 12 -38.21 9.01 -32.08
C ALA A 12 -37.78 10.46 -31.83
N THR A 13 -38.75 11.37 -31.88
CA THR A 13 -38.59 12.73 -31.39
C THR A 13 -39.82 13.09 -30.56
N ALA A 14 -39.53 13.52 -29.32
CA ALA A 14 -40.37 14.27 -28.40
C ALA A 14 -41.61 13.57 -27.81
N LEU A 15 -41.44 12.99 -26.62
CA LEU A 15 -42.35 13.25 -25.51
C LEU A 15 -41.53 13.61 -24.27
N ALA A 16 -41.37 14.91 -24.03
CA ALA A 16 -40.84 15.43 -22.78
C ALA A 16 -41.93 15.35 -21.72
N ILE A 17 -41.83 14.36 -20.83
CA ILE A 17 -42.53 14.38 -19.54
C ILE A 17 -41.47 14.75 -18.51
N PHE A 18 -41.68 15.87 -17.83
CA PHE A 18 -40.95 16.28 -16.63
C PHE A 18 -41.11 15.21 -15.56
N GLY A 19 -40.25 14.19 -15.59
CA GLY A 19 -39.99 13.35 -14.44
C GLY A 19 -39.12 14.13 -13.48
N LEU A 20 -39.67 14.51 -12.33
CA LEU A 20 -38.88 14.81 -11.14
C LEU A 20 -37.98 13.60 -10.89
N GLN A 21 -36.74 13.65 -11.35
CA GLN A 21 -35.69 12.75 -10.90
C GLN A 21 -35.51 13.01 -9.41
N LEU A 22 -36.18 12.21 -8.58
CA LEU A 22 -35.71 11.92 -7.24
C LEU A 22 -34.30 11.35 -7.41
N GLY A 23 -33.29 12.18 -7.21
CA GLY A 23 -31.90 11.78 -7.36
C GLY A 23 -31.61 10.58 -6.48
N ALA A 24 -31.07 9.52 -7.07
CA ALA A 24 -30.46 8.44 -6.28
C ALA A 24 -29.40 9.09 -5.38
N ALA A 25 -29.36 8.70 -4.10
CA ALA A 25 -28.33 9.18 -3.18
C ALA A 25 -26.94 8.93 -3.80
N GLU A 26 -26.05 9.91 -3.70
CA GLU A 26 -24.71 9.80 -4.26
C GLU A 26 -23.96 8.62 -3.61
N GLN A 27 -23.37 7.75 -4.41
CA GLN A 27 -22.58 6.62 -3.93
C GLN A 27 -21.28 7.10 -3.27
N PHE A 28 -20.90 6.47 -2.15
CA PHE A 28 -19.60 6.70 -1.52
C PHE A 28 -18.45 6.24 -2.42
N ASP A 29 -17.27 6.83 -2.26
CA ASP A 29 -16.13 6.55 -3.16
C ASP A 29 -15.76 5.06 -3.21
N TRP A 30 -15.89 4.33 -2.10
CA TRP A 30 -15.62 2.89 -2.03
C TRP A 30 -16.70 2.01 -2.69
N GLN A 31 -17.91 2.53 -2.93
CA GLN A 31 -18.99 1.83 -3.65
C GLN A 31 -18.84 1.89 -5.17
N LYS A 32 -18.01 2.79 -5.67
CA LYS A 32 -17.80 2.99 -7.12
C LYS A 32 -16.90 1.90 -7.68
N ASP A 33 -17.14 1.53 -8.94
CA ASP A 33 -16.24 0.68 -9.70
C ASP A 33 -15.12 1.51 -10.36
N TYR A 34 -13.89 1.06 -10.15
CA TYR A 34 -12.67 1.64 -10.71
C TYR A 34 -12.03 0.73 -11.75
N ALA A 35 -12.46 -0.53 -11.85
CA ALA A 35 -12.07 -1.45 -12.90
C ALA A 35 -13.31 -2.19 -13.42
N THR A 36 -13.21 -2.75 -14.62
CA THR A 36 -14.20 -3.71 -15.08
C THR A 36 -13.85 -5.07 -14.49
N LEU A 37 -14.78 -5.66 -13.74
CA LEU A 37 -14.59 -6.94 -13.07
C LEU A 37 -15.32 -8.06 -13.81
N SER A 38 -14.66 -9.21 -13.99
CA SER A 38 -15.33 -10.39 -14.54
C SER A 38 -15.88 -11.28 -13.41
N PRO A 39 -16.98 -12.02 -13.64
CA PRO A 39 -17.49 -13.02 -12.71
C PRO A 39 -16.51 -14.18 -12.45
N THR A 40 -15.45 -14.30 -13.25
CA THR A 40 -14.41 -15.33 -13.11
C THR A 40 -13.20 -14.84 -12.31
N GLY A 41 -13.19 -13.59 -11.84
CA GLY A 41 -12.10 -13.00 -11.06
C GLY A 41 -11.05 -12.25 -11.89
N GLY A 42 -11.42 -11.69 -13.04
CA GLY A 42 -10.57 -10.82 -13.87
C GLY A 42 -10.76 -9.33 -13.56
N ILE A 43 -9.71 -8.54 -13.76
CA ILE A 43 -9.71 -7.07 -13.66
C ILE A 43 -9.19 -6.49 -14.97
N GLU A 44 -9.97 -5.60 -15.57
CA GLU A 44 -9.60 -4.80 -16.74
C GLU A 44 -9.61 -3.31 -16.43
N LEU A 45 -8.74 -2.58 -17.12
CA LEU A 45 -8.59 -1.13 -16.98
C LEU A 45 -9.89 -0.40 -17.38
N ASN A 46 -10.35 0.53 -16.55
CA ASN A 46 -11.55 1.33 -16.84
C ASN A 46 -11.27 2.85 -16.77
N GLN A 47 -10.29 3.34 -17.54
CA GLN A 47 -9.91 4.75 -17.53
C GLN A 47 -11.04 5.67 -17.99
N LYS A 48 -11.20 6.80 -17.30
CA LYS A 48 -12.06 7.89 -17.77
C LYS A 48 -11.39 8.62 -18.94
N ALA A 49 -12.18 8.92 -19.97
CA ALA A 49 -11.71 9.69 -21.11
C ALA A 49 -11.29 11.10 -20.69
N PHE A 50 -10.22 11.62 -21.31
CA PHE A 50 -9.75 12.98 -21.10
C PHE A 50 -10.82 14.01 -21.51
N GLN A 51 -11.07 14.98 -20.63
CA GLN A 51 -11.95 16.12 -20.90
C GLN A 51 -11.17 17.42 -20.80
N PHE A 52 -11.16 18.19 -21.89
CA PHE A 52 -10.57 19.52 -21.90
C PHE A 52 -11.50 20.51 -21.19
N THR A 53 -11.00 21.12 -20.11
CA THR A 53 -11.72 22.12 -19.32
C THR A 53 -10.83 23.34 -19.09
N THR A 54 -11.44 24.52 -19.00
CA THR A 54 -10.73 25.79 -18.86
C THR A 54 -11.29 26.64 -17.73
N GLY A 55 -10.43 27.45 -17.12
CA GLY A 55 -10.83 28.57 -16.27
C GLY A 55 -11.25 29.80 -17.09
N LYS A 56 -11.23 30.97 -16.43
CA LYS A 56 -11.64 32.25 -17.00
C LYS A 56 -10.56 32.88 -17.86
N ALA A 57 -9.29 32.67 -17.52
CA ALA A 57 -8.14 33.31 -18.13
C ALA A 57 -7.22 32.26 -18.78
N VAL A 58 -7.49 31.98 -20.07
CA VAL A 58 -6.76 30.98 -20.84
C VAL A 58 -5.54 31.59 -21.54
N ARG A 59 -4.39 30.90 -21.48
CA ARG A 59 -3.15 31.24 -22.19
C ARG A 59 -2.69 30.05 -23.03
N TYR A 60 -2.36 30.32 -24.29
CA TYR A 60 -1.96 29.32 -25.27
C TYR A 60 -0.45 29.37 -25.48
N ILE A 61 0.20 28.21 -25.47
CA ILE A 61 1.65 28.06 -25.55
C ILE A 61 2.00 27.20 -26.76
N ASP A 62 2.89 27.72 -27.61
CA ASP A 62 3.45 27.05 -28.79
C ASP A 62 4.96 27.31 -28.81
N TYR A 63 5.74 26.34 -28.32
CA TYR A 63 7.19 26.49 -28.15
C TYR A 63 7.94 26.67 -29.48
N GLU A 64 7.40 26.15 -30.58
CA GLU A 64 8.04 26.18 -31.89
C GLU A 64 7.74 27.48 -32.64
N SER A 65 6.47 27.92 -32.65
CA SER A 65 6.01 29.04 -33.48
C SER A 65 5.52 30.26 -32.70
N GLY A 66 5.45 30.17 -31.37
CA GLY A 66 5.01 31.26 -30.50
C GLY A 66 6.08 32.34 -30.27
N SER A 67 5.66 33.43 -29.62
CA SER A 67 6.54 34.52 -29.18
C SER A 67 6.14 34.99 -27.79
N ASP A 68 7.12 35.22 -26.93
CA ASP A 68 6.89 35.70 -25.56
C ASP A 68 6.41 37.16 -25.49
N ALA A 69 6.52 37.91 -26.60
CA ALA A 69 5.91 39.23 -26.74
C ALA A 69 4.43 39.18 -27.15
N ASN A 70 3.88 38.00 -27.44
CA ASN A 70 2.48 37.86 -27.81
C ASN A 70 1.56 37.98 -26.58
N VAL A 71 0.27 38.22 -26.83
CA VAL A 71 -0.76 38.31 -25.78
C VAL A 71 -1.20 36.96 -25.19
N GLY A 72 -0.68 35.84 -25.69
CA GLY A 72 -0.99 34.49 -25.19
C GLY A 72 -2.35 33.95 -25.62
N SER A 73 -2.91 34.43 -26.73
CA SER A 73 -4.16 33.93 -27.32
C SER A 73 -3.91 32.74 -28.25
N LYS A 74 -4.94 31.97 -28.61
CA LYS A 74 -4.79 30.83 -29.55
C LYS A 74 -4.19 31.25 -30.92
N ALA A 75 -4.49 32.47 -31.39
CA ALA A 75 -3.97 33.02 -32.64
C ALA A 75 -2.57 33.65 -32.51
N LYS A 76 -2.22 34.15 -31.32
CA LYS A 76 -0.91 34.71 -30.98
C LYS A 76 -0.43 34.09 -29.67
N PRO A 77 0.05 32.83 -29.71
CA PRO A 77 0.43 32.09 -28.51
C PRO A 77 1.77 32.56 -27.96
N TRP A 78 1.98 32.37 -26.66
CA TRP A 78 3.29 32.50 -26.04
C TRP A 78 4.24 31.40 -26.52
N LYS A 79 5.54 31.67 -26.44
CA LYS A 79 6.54 30.63 -26.69
C LYS A 79 6.76 29.79 -25.45
N HIS A 80 6.89 30.44 -24.29
CA HIS A 80 7.15 29.78 -23.02
C HIS A 80 5.99 29.95 -22.04
N HIS A 81 5.88 29.01 -21.10
CA HIS A 81 5.05 29.17 -19.91
C HIS A 81 5.72 30.19 -18.97
N PRO A 82 4.98 31.00 -18.19
CA PRO A 82 5.56 31.89 -17.16
C PRO A 82 6.45 31.21 -16.09
N TRP A 83 6.43 29.87 -16.02
CA TRP A 83 7.22 29.07 -15.08
C TRP A 83 8.55 28.64 -15.67
N ASP A 84 8.73 28.76 -16.99
CA ASP A 84 9.99 28.54 -17.67
C ASP A 84 10.92 29.73 -17.39
N SER A 85 12.17 29.46 -17.03
CA SER A 85 13.17 30.51 -16.78
C SER A 85 13.54 31.30 -18.04
N ASN A 86 13.26 30.77 -19.22
CA ASN A 86 13.52 31.45 -20.50
C ASN A 86 12.34 32.34 -20.95
N ALA A 87 11.20 32.27 -20.25
CA ALA A 87 10.09 33.16 -20.53
C ALA A 87 10.53 34.62 -20.35
N ASN A 88 10.15 35.47 -21.29
CA ASN A 88 10.38 36.92 -21.23
C ASN A 88 9.10 37.68 -21.63
N GLY A 89 9.18 39.01 -21.75
CA GLY A 89 8.07 39.85 -22.23
C GLY A 89 6.73 39.64 -21.50
N GLU A 90 5.66 39.55 -22.29
CA GLU A 90 4.29 39.32 -21.82
C GLU A 90 4.12 37.92 -21.23
N ALA A 91 4.84 36.92 -21.73
CA ALA A 91 4.78 35.55 -21.18
C ALA A 91 5.37 35.43 -19.78
N ALA A 92 6.41 36.19 -19.44
CA ALA A 92 7.03 36.14 -18.11
C ALA A 92 6.23 36.89 -17.03
N SER A 93 5.56 37.97 -17.42
CA SER A 93 4.81 38.85 -16.50
C SER A 93 3.31 38.58 -16.50
N GLY A 94 2.79 37.93 -17.55
CA GLY A 94 1.38 37.60 -17.71
C GLY A 94 0.95 36.43 -16.82
N GLY A 95 -0.34 36.44 -16.47
CA GLY A 95 -0.98 35.36 -15.71
C GLY A 95 -2.18 34.76 -16.45
N GLY A 96 -2.46 33.51 -16.12
CA GLY A 96 -3.66 32.77 -16.50
C GLY A 96 -4.02 31.74 -15.44
N ASP A 97 -5.27 31.29 -15.45
CA ASP A 97 -5.73 30.15 -14.65
C ASP A 97 -5.77 28.85 -15.46
N THR A 98 -5.54 28.92 -16.78
CA THR A 98 -5.39 27.76 -17.66
C THR A 98 -4.34 28.00 -18.72
N TYR A 99 -3.35 27.13 -18.78
CA TYR A 99 -2.27 27.13 -19.75
C TYR A 99 -2.42 25.92 -20.68
N VAL A 100 -2.68 26.20 -21.95
CA VAL A 100 -2.94 25.21 -22.99
C VAL A 100 -1.69 25.03 -23.84
N PHE A 101 -1.12 23.83 -23.79
CA PHE A 101 0.01 23.42 -24.62
C PHE A 101 -0.51 22.84 -25.94
N LYS A 102 -0.03 23.36 -27.07
CA LYS A 102 -0.34 22.86 -28.42
C LYS A 102 0.13 21.41 -28.60
N GLY A 103 -0.73 20.57 -29.18
CA GLY A 103 -0.40 19.19 -29.54
C GLY A 103 0.55 19.09 -30.73
N GLY A 104 1.41 18.08 -30.74
CA GLY A 104 2.44 17.86 -31.76
C GLY A 104 3.73 18.64 -31.53
N VAL A 105 3.83 19.39 -30.42
CA VAL A 105 4.99 20.21 -30.07
C VAL A 105 5.76 19.56 -28.92
N VAL A 106 7.10 19.64 -28.98
CA VAL A 106 8.00 19.21 -27.90
C VAL A 106 8.52 20.43 -27.14
N TYR A 107 8.08 20.57 -25.89
CA TYR A 107 8.45 21.63 -24.96
C TYR A 107 9.70 21.22 -24.17
N ARG A 108 10.69 22.11 -24.09
CA ARG A 108 11.98 21.84 -23.45
C ARG A 108 12.32 22.93 -22.45
N GLY A 109 12.84 22.53 -21.30
CA GLY A 109 13.10 23.43 -20.18
C GLY A 109 12.57 22.84 -18.88
N ILE A 110 12.75 23.59 -17.80
CA ILE A 110 12.18 23.26 -16.49
C ILE A 110 11.12 24.31 -16.18
N LEU A 111 9.91 23.84 -15.87
CA LEU A 111 8.86 24.67 -15.32
C LEU A 111 9.04 24.74 -13.80
N ASN A 112 9.52 25.88 -13.31
CA ASN A 112 9.59 26.17 -11.89
C ASN A 112 8.25 26.76 -11.47
N ALA A 113 7.39 25.93 -10.90
CA ALA A 113 6.05 26.33 -10.51
C ALA A 113 6.11 27.46 -9.48
N LYS A 114 5.32 28.51 -9.75
CA LYS A 114 5.17 29.70 -8.91
C LYS A 114 3.67 29.95 -8.74
N GLY A 115 3.22 29.92 -7.49
CA GLY A 115 1.81 30.10 -7.13
C GLY A 115 0.91 28.91 -7.49
N GLY A 116 -0.39 29.12 -7.30
CA GLY A 116 -1.42 28.09 -7.45
C GLY A 116 -2.78 28.69 -7.78
N GLY A 117 -3.79 27.83 -7.85
CA GLY A 117 -5.19 28.24 -7.98
C GLY A 117 -5.85 28.50 -6.63
N SER A 118 -7.18 28.42 -6.62
CA SER A 118 -7.99 28.47 -5.40
C SER A 118 -9.04 27.35 -5.41
N LYS A 119 -9.63 27.04 -4.25
CA LYS A 119 -10.70 26.04 -4.14
C LYS A 119 -11.83 26.33 -5.13
N GLY A 120 -12.13 25.38 -6.02
CA GLY A 120 -13.14 25.52 -7.07
C GLY A 120 -12.68 26.27 -8.33
N ALA A 121 -11.51 26.89 -8.31
CA ALA A 121 -10.87 27.55 -9.46
C ALA A 121 -9.37 27.22 -9.50
N PRO A 122 -9.01 25.96 -9.81
CA PRO A 122 -7.62 25.53 -9.84
C PRO A 122 -6.87 26.12 -11.03
N LEU A 123 -5.55 26.22 -10.89
CA LEU A 123 -4.63 26.55 -11.98
C LEU A 123 -4.38 25.28 -12.81
N ARG A 124 -4.56 25.38 -14.13
CA ARG A 124 -4.54 24.21 -15.03
C ARG A 124 -3.39 24.25 -16.01
N LEU A 125 -2.65 23.15 -16.11
CA LEU A 125 -1.74 22.86 -17.22
C LEU A 125 -2.39 21.75 -18.04
N THR A 126 -2.73 22.03 -19.30
CA THR A 126 -3.52 21.10 -20.10
C THR A 126 -3.23 21.21 -21.60
N ARG A 127 -3.91 20.40 -22.42
CA ARG A 127 -3.96 20.55 -23.87
C ARG A 127 -5.39 20.61 -24.37
N ASP A 128 -5.59 21.33 -25.48
CA ASP A 128 -6.83 21.31 -26.25
C ASP A 128 -6.66 20.27 -27.39
N PRO A 129 -7.39 19.14 -27.39
CA PRO A 129 -7.30 18.13 -28.45
C PRO A 129 -7.61 18.66 -29.86
N SER A 130 -8.29 19.81 -29.97
CA SER A 130 -8.58 20.46 -31.25
C SER A 130 -7.45 21.38 -31.74
N TRP A 131 -6.39 21.58 -30.94
CA TRP A 131 -5.30 22.50 -31.26
C TRP A 131 -3.94 21.80 -31.35
N GLY A 132 -3.51 21.57 -32.59
CA GLY A 132 -2.34 20.76 -32.89
C GLY A 132 -2.67 19.27 -33.01
N LYS A 133 -1.77 18.47 -33.59
CA LYS A 133 -1.99 17.04 -33.84
C LYS A 133 -1.00 16.21 -33.02
N GLY A 134 -1.51 15.30 -32.21
CA GLY A 134 -0.71 14.43 -31.33
C GLY A 134 -0.54 14.99 -29.92
N ASP A 135 0.42 14.43 -29.18
CA ASP A 135 0.70 14.79 -27.79
C ASP A 135 1.35 16.17 -27.67
N ALA A 136 1.05 16.90 -26.60
CA ALA A 136 1.91 17.99 -26.13
C ALA A 136 2.99 17.36 -25.22
N ILE A 137 4.22 17.26 -25.72
CA ILE A 137 5.30 16.52 -25.06
C ILE A 137 6.18 17.49 -24.28
N LEU A 138 6.20 17.40 -22.96
CA LEU A 138 7.21 18.04 -22.14
C LEU A 138 8.39 17.06 -22.01
N ALA A 139 9.55 17.46 -22.51
CA ALA A 139 10.71 16.59 -22.66
C ALA A 139 11.86 16.98 -21.71
N GLY A 140 12.41 15.97 -21.03
CA GLY A 140 13.67 16.07 -20.28
C GLY A 140 14.93 15.88 -21.14
N SER A 141 14.80 15.80 -22.46
CA SER A 141 15.89 15.56 -23.41
C SER A 141 16.14 16.75 -24.33
N GLN A 142 17.17 16.63 -25.16
CA GLN A 142 17.43 17.46 -26.33
C GLN A 142 17.49 16.59 -27.58
N LYS A 143 16.92 17.08 -28.68
CA LYS A 143 17.06 16.41 -29.99
C LYS A 143 18.49 16.58 -30.50
N ILE A 144 19.09 15.50 -30.98
CA ILE A 144 20.40 15.54 -31.65
C ILE A 144 20.27 14.97 -33.07
N SER A 145 20.86 15.64 -34.07
CA SER A 145 20.78 15.23 -35.49
C SER A 145 21.85 15.92 -36.34
N GLY A 146 22.29 15.28 -37.42
CA GLY A 146 23.07 15.90 -38.51
C GLY A 146 24.53 16.26 -38.20
N GLY A 147 25.12 15.68 -37.13
CA GLY A 147 26.47 16.01 -36.65
C GLY A 147 27.33 14.80 -36.28
N PHE A 148 26.92 13.59 -36.68
CA PHE A 148 27.69 12.38 -36.37
C PHE A 148 28.78 12.15 -37.41
N ALA A 149 30.01 11.95 -36.93
CA ALA A 149 31.14 11.51 -37.75
C ALA A 149 31.49 10.07 -37.40
N LYS A 150 31.96 9.29 -38.37
CA LYS A 150 32.56 7.99 -38.09
C LYS A 150 33.78 8.17 -37.18
N GLY A 151 33.88 7.36 -36.14
CA GLY A 151 35.00 7.41 -35.21
C GLY A 151 34.70 6.78 -33.87
N ALA A 152 35.69 6.07 -33.35
CA ALA A 152 35.59 5.33 -32.09
C ALA A 152 36.68 5.76 -31.11
N HIS A 153 36.44 5.55 -29.82
CA HIS A 153 37.49 5.60 -28.81
C HIS A 153 38.44 4.40 -29.01
N ARG A 154 39.74 4.57 -28.73
CA ARG A 154 40.76 3.53 -28.98
C ARG A 154 40.51 2.17 -28.30
N GLN A 155 39.66 2.15 -27.28
CA GLN A 155 39.30 0.97 -26.49
C GLN A 155 38.00 0.29 -26.96
N MET A 156 37.29 0.89 -27.93
CA MET A 156 36.06 0.31 -28.48
C MET A 156 36.37 -0.77 -29.51
N PRO A 157 35.63 -1.89 -29.50
CA PRO A 157 35.64 -2.83 -30.61
C PRO A 157 34.92 -2.24 -31.83
N ASP A 158 35.10 -2.86 -33.00
CA ASP A 158 34.36 -2.54 -34.25
C ASP A 158 34.30 -1.04 -34.57
N GLY A 159 35.44 -0.34 -34.47
CA GLY A 159 35.47 1.13 -34.53
C GLY A 159 34.95 1.73 -35.85
N ASP A 160 34.89 0.96 -36.93
CA ASP A 160 34.28 1.31 -38.22
C ASP A 160 32.74 1.41 -38.17
N LYS A 161 32.11 0.73 -37.20
CA LYS A 161 30.66 0.74 -36.98
C LYS A 161 30.22 1.87 -36.04
N VAL A 162 31.15 2.43 -35.26
CA VAL A 162 30.88 3.46 -34.26
C VAL A 162 30.88 4.86 -34.88
N TRP A 163 29.92 5.66 -34.43
CA TRP A 163 29.80 7.08 -34.72
C TRP A 163 30.06 7.91 -33.48
N LYS A 164 30.55 9.14 -33.65
CA LYS A 164 30.75 10.08 -32.56
C LYS A 164 30.16 11.45 -32.85
N MET A 165 29.79 12.15 -31.79
CA MET A 165 29.29 13.53 -31.81
C MET A 165 29.76 14.25 -30.54
N GLU A 166 30.18 15.50 -30.69
CA GLU A 166 30.47 16.37 -29.54
C GLU A 166 29.16 16.98 -29.02
N LEU A 167 28.97 16.96 -27.71
CA LEU A 167 27.79 17.49 -27.04
C LEU A 167 28.21 18.43 -25.90
N ASP A 168 27.43 19.49 -25.69
CA ASP A 168 27.60 20.41 -24.55
C ASP A 168 27.07 19.82 -23.23
N VAL A 169 26.47 18.62 -23.30
CA VAL A 169 25.88 17.90 -22.18
C VAL A 169 26.42 16.47 -22.13
N SER A 170 26.30 15.81 -20.98
CA SER A 170 26.66 14.40 -20.83
C SER A 170 25.40 13.55 -20.65
N PRO A 171 24.77 13.04 -21.71
CA PRO A 171 23.55 12.27 -21.57
C PRO A 171 23.81 10.91 -20.92
N ARG A 172 23.07 10.59 -19.86
CA ARG A 172 23.05 9.24 -19.26
C ARG A 172 22.06 8.30 -19.95
N SER A 173 21.20 8.85 -20.78
CA SER A 173 20.12 8.13 -21.47
C SER A 173 20.04 8.62 -22.89
N LEU A 174 19.85 7.71 -23.83
CA LEU A 174 19.68 8.01 -25.23
C LEU A 174 18.48 7.21 -25.76
N TRP A 175 17.66 7.85 -26.58
CA TRP A 175 16.48 7.23 -27.17
C TRP A 175 16.48 7.40 -28.68
N LEU A 176 16.13 6.32 -29.37
CA LEU A 176 15.73 6.35 -30.77
C LEU A 176 14.23 6.58 -30.83
N VAL A 177 13.79 7.63 -31.54
CA VAL A 177 12.38 7.88 -31.80
C VAL A 177 12.01 7.17 -33.10
N ASN A 178 11.10 6.20 -33.01
CA ASN A 178 10.66 5.39 -34.13
C ASN A 178 9.69 6.18 -35.03
N LYS A 179 9.48 5.70 -36.27
CA LYS A 179 8.59 6.34 -37.25
C LYS A 179 7.14 6.48 -36.79
N ASP A 180 6.69 5.61 -35.88
CA ASP A 180 5.35 5.64 -35.28
C ASP A 180 5.24 6.57 -34.06
N GLY A 181 6.34 7.23 -33.65
CA GLY A 181 6.41 8.11 -32.48
C GLY A 181 6.63 7.40 -31.14
N SER A 182 6.77 6.07 -31.15
CA SER A 182 7.27 5.31 -29.99
C SER A 182 8.77 5.56 -29.79
N SER A 183 9.29 5.19 -28.62
CA SER A 183 10.71 5.36 -28.31
C SER A 183 11.34 4.03 -27.92
N THR A 184 12.56 3.83 -28.38
CA THR A 184 13.41 2.71 -27.97
C THR A 184 14.56 3.27 -27.15
N ARG A 185 14.68 2.86 -25.89
CA ARG A 185 15.85 3.20 -25.06
C ARG A 185 17.07 2.47 -25.61
N ILE A 186 18.08 3.22 -26.02
CA ILE A 186 19.38 2.66 -26.38
C ILE A 186 20.15 2.43 -25.07
N PRO A 187 20.61 1.21 -24.78
CA PRO A 187 21.35 0.91 -23.56
C PRO A 187 22.69 1.66 -23.52
N LEU A 188 23.08 2.09 -22.31
CA LEU A 188 24.46 2.49 -22.05
C LEU A 188 25.33 1.23 -22.19
N ALA A 189 26.47 1.34 -22.86
CA ALA A 189 27.38 0.25 -23.17
C ALA A 189 27.63 -0.63 -21.94
N ARG A 190 27.37 -1.93 -22.08
CA ARG A 190 27.32 -2.90 -20.98
C ARG A 190 27.86 -4.27 -21.36
N HIS A 191 28.28 -5.03 -20.36
CA HIS A 191 28.86 -6.35 -20.54
C HIS A 191 28.30 -7.34 -19.50
N PRO A 192 27.71 -8.47 -19.92
CA PRO A 192 27.42 -8.83 -21.31
C PRO A 192 26.32 -7.95 -21.91
N ASN A 193 26.11 -8.06 -23.22
CA ASN A 193 24.88 -7.62 -23.85
C ASN A 193 23.72 -8.52 -23.41
N TRP A 194 22.58 -7.91 -23.08
CA TRP A 194 21.42 -8.66 -22.59
C TRP A 194 20.09 -7.97 -22.87
N VAL A 195 19.03 -8.75 -23.02
CA VAL A 195 17.64 -8.26 -23.14
C VAL A 195 16.79 -8.83 -22.01
N SER A 196 15.95 -7.98 -21.42
CA SER A 196 15.04 -8.38 -20.34
C SER A 196 14.03 -9.41 -20.84
N GLN A 197 13.99 -10.60 -20.23
CA GLN A 197 13.02 -11.64 -20.61
C GLN A 197 11.70 -11.48 -19.86
N PRO A 198 10.55 -11.87 -20.44
CA PRO A 198 9.23 -11.68 -19.81
C PRO A 198 9.10 -12.29 -18.41
N GLU A 199 9.75 -13.43 -18.16
CA GLU A 199 9.65 -14.18 -16.89
C GLU A 199 10.85 -14.02 -15.96
N ASP A 200 11.98 -13.56 -16.49
CA ASP A 200 13.19 -13.31 -15.72
C ASP A 200 13.97 -12.15 -16.32
N HIS A 201 13.90 -11.00 -15.66
CA HIS A 201 14.62 -9.80 -16.08
C HIS A 201 16.14 -9.99 -16.19
N LYS A 202 16.69 -10.91 -15.40
CA LYS A 202 18.12 -11.09 -15.13
C LYS A 202 18.68 -12.37 -15.73
N GLU A 203 17.91 -13.10 -16.55
CA GLU A 203 18.28 -14.41 -17.11
C GLU A 203 19.65 -14.41 -17.81
N GLN A 204 19.93 -13.37 -18.59
CA GLN A 204 21.13 -13.27 -19.43
C GLN A 204 22.32 -12.58 -18.71
N TRP A 205 22.20 -12.30 -17.41
CA TRP A 205 23.29 -11.69 -16.64
C TRP A 205 24.42 -12.69 -16.36
N PHE A 206 25.63 -12.19 -16.10
CA PHE A 206 26.71 -13.02 -15.56
C PHE A 206 26.39 -13.51 -14.15
N HIS A 207 27.17 -14.48 -13.68
CA HIS A 207 26.99 -15.13 -12.39
C HIS A 207 28.33 -15.14 -11.67
N TRP A 208 28.37 -14.70 -10.41
CA TRP A 208 29.59 -14.73 -9.61
C TRP A 208 30.05 -16.16 -9.34
N THR A 209 31.33 -16.49 -9.59
CA THR A 209 31.86 -17.83 -9.33
C THR A 209 32.25 -18.06 -7.87
N ASN A 210 32.73 -17.02 -7.17
CA ASN A 210 33.10 -17.00 -5.74
C ASN A 210 33.57 -18.37 -5.20
N LYS A 211 34.87 -18.67 -5.28
CA LYS A 211 35.42 -20.02 -5.04
C LYS A 211 35.27 -20.54 -3.60
N GLU A 212 35.28 -19.70 -2.57
CA GLU A 212 35.10 -20.11 -1.17
C GLU A 212 33.63 -20.01 -0.70
N HIS A 213 33.13 -20.99 0.07
CA HIS A 213 31.78 -20.98 0.64
C HIS A 213 31.76 -21.36 2.15
N PRO A 214 31.11 -20.56 3.03
CA PRO A 214 30.53 -19.25 2.74
C PRO A 214 31.64 -18.23 2.49
N PHE A 215 31.51 -17.47 1.41
CA PHE A 215 32.38 -16.31 1.19
C PHE A 215 32.12 -15.30 2.32
N LYS A 216 33.08 -15.19 3.24
CA LYS A 216 33.19 -14.05 4.15
C LYS A 216 34.13 -13.08 3.46
N PRO A 217 33.64 -11.96 2.87
CA PRO A 217 34.52 -11.01 2.20
C PRO A 217 35.65 -10.63 3.14
N ALA A 218 36.89 -10.91 2.72
CA ALA A 218 38.09 -10.48 3.44
C ALA A 218 38.09 -8.95 3.44
N LYS A 219 37.56 -8.32 4.51
CA LYS A 219 37.44 -6.85 4.64
C LYS A 219 36.87 -6.16 3.39
N GLY A 220 35.54 -6.13 3.30
CA GLY A 220 34.79 -5.15 2.49
C GLY A 220 34.49 -5.58 1.06
N TRP A 221 33.20 -5.86 0.79
CA TRP A 221 32.53 -5.82 -0.52
C TRP A 221 33.40 -6.19 -1.73
N THR A 222 33.81 -7.46 -1.83
CA THR A 222 34.49 -8.02 -3.01
C THR A 222 33.69 -9.18 -3.59
N ALA A 223 33.93 -9.51 -4.86
CA ALA A 223 33.46 -10.73 -5.51
C ALA A 223 34.45 -11.14 -6.60
N ASP A 224 34.48 -12.41 -6.99
CA ASP A 224 35.30 -12.92 -8.08
C ASP A 224 34.47 -13.72 -9.10
N ASP A 225 34.84 -13.56 -10.37
CA ASP A 225 34.29 -14.33 -11.47
C ASP A 225 35.43 -14.79 -12.39
N ALA A 226 35.46 -16.09 -12.70
CA ALA A 226 36.39 -16.67 -13.66
C ALA A 226 36.33 -16.00 -15.04
N LYS A 227 35.16 -15.46 -15.45
CA LYS A 227 35.01 -14.71 -16.71
C LYS A 227 35.77 -13.38 -16.72
N LEU A 228 36.07 -12.82 -15.56
CA LEU A 228 36.84 -11.59 -15.45
C LEU A 228 38.36 -11.86 -15.42
N LYS A 229 38.79 -13.09 -15.16
CA LYS A 229 40.22 -13.43 -15.06
C LYS A 229 40.93 -13.22 -16.40
N GLY A 230 42.06 -12.54 -16.36
CA GLY A 230 42.89 -12.25 -17.54
C GLY A 230 42.42 -11.06 -18.37
N LEU A 231 41.30 -10.42 -18.00
CA LEU A 231 40.87 -9.18 -18.66
C LEU A 231 41.79 -8.01 -18.30
N ASP A 232 41.87 -7.03 -19.20
CA ASP A 232 42.61 -5.80 -18.97
C ASP A 232 42.06 -5.05 -17.75
N LYS A 233 42.95 -4.40 -17.00
CA LYS A 233 42.57 -3.63 -15.83
C LYS A 233 41.55 -2.53 -16.15
N ASP A 234 41.75 -1.81 -17.25
CA ASP A 234 40.88 -0.74 -17.72
C ASP A 234 39.55 -1.26 -18.29
N PHE A 235 39.45 -2.55 -18.60
CA PHE A 235 38.19 -3.17 -19.00
C PHE A 235 37.20 -3.22 -17.83
N VAL A 236 37.65 -3.44 -16.59
CA VAL A 236 36.79 -3.67 -15.42
C VAL A 236 36.85 -2.52 -14.40
N GLU A 237 38.04 -2.04 -14.04
CA GLU A 237 38.20 -1.05 -12.97
C GLU A 237 37.51 0.27 -13.33
N GLY A 238 36.64 0.79 -12.47
CA GLY A 238 35.86 2.01 -12.69
C GLY A 238 34.49 1.79 -13.37
N ALA A 239 34.20 0.58 -13.88
CA ALA A 239 32.88 0.24 -14.41
C ALA A 239 31.78 0.33 -13.33
N ILE A 240 30.54 0.47 -13.76
CA ILE A 240 29.36 0.36 -12.88
C ILE A 240 28.87 -1.09 -12.92
N VAL A 241 28.73 -1.71 -11.76
CA VAL A 241 28.12 -3.04 -11.62
C VAL A 241 26.71 -2.92 -11.05
N TYR A 242 25.78 -3.68 -11.62
CA TYR A 242 24.50 -4.03 -10.98
C TYR A 242 24.59 -5.50 -10.62
N SER A 243 24.39 -5.83 -9.35
CA SER A 243 24.46 -7.20 -8.86
C SER A 243 23.25 -7.51 -7.99
N GLU A 244 22.84 -8.77 -7.98
CA GLU A 244 22.07 -9.29 -6.86
C GLU A 244 22.94 -9.28 -5.60
N PHE A 245 22.32 -9.00 -4.46
CA PHE A 245 22.98 -8.99 -3.16
C PHE A 245 22.04 -9.54 -2.09
N GLY A 246 22.63 -10.15 -1.07
CA GLY A 246 22.00 -10.55 0.18
C GLY A 246 21.01 -11.70 0.10
N TRP A 247 20.64 -12.23 1.26
CA TRP A 247 19.55 -13.21 1.40
C TRP A 247 18.18 -12.52 1.51
N VAL A 248 18.08 -11.26 1.93
CA VAL A 248 16.79 -10.55 2.08
C VAL A 248 16.96 -9.07 1.73
N MET A 249 15.87 -8.41 1.35
CA MET A 249 15.83 -7.03 0.86
C MET A 249 16.83 -6.76 -0.28
N GLY A 250 17.10 -7.78 -1.11
CA GLY A 250 18.07 -7.73 -2.18
C GLY A 250 17.46 -7.07 -3.41
N THR A 251 17.84 -5.83 -3.70
CA THR A 251 17.51 -5.13 -4.95
C THR A 251 18.79 -4.75 -5.67
N PRO A 252 18.99 -5.14 -6.94
CA PRO A 252 20.13 -4.66 -7.72
C PRO A 252 20.07 -3.15 -7.92
N TYR A 253 21.17 -2.47 -7.57
CA TYR A 253 21.36 -1.04 -7.80
C TYR A 253 22.83 -0.79 -8.20
N PRO A 254 23.12 0.33 -8.86
CA PRO A 254 24.45 0.59 -9.43
C PRO A 254 25.50 0.85 -8.34
N THR A 255 26.66 0.23 -8.50
CA THR A 255 27.84 0.47 -7.66
C THR A 255 29.09 0.56 -8.54
N ARG A 256 30.02 1.48 -8.26
CA ARG A 256 31.31 1.53 -8.99
C ARG A 256 32.25 0.42 -8.53
N LEU A 257 33.04 -0.12 -9.44
CA LEU A 257 34.16 -1.01 -9.11
C LEU A 257 35.43 -0.18 -8.89
N ASN A 258 35.93 -0.15 -7.65
CA ASN A 258 37.09 0.65 -7.26
C ASN A 258 38.43 0.00 -7.60
N LYS A 259 38.50 -1.33 -7.50
CA LYS A 259 39.71 -2.10 -7.78
C LYS A 259 39.37 -3.37 -8.53
N PHE A 260 40.29 -3.82 -9.36
CA PHE A 260 40.21 -5.10 -10.03
C PHE A 260 41.59 -5.78 -10.06
N ASP A 261 41.61 -7.08 -9.77
CA ASP A 261 42.78 -7.94 -9.88
C ASP A 261 42.63 -8.90 -11.08
N PRO A 262 43.36 -8.68 -12.18
CA PRO A 262 43.23 -9.50 -13.39
C PRO A 262 43.73 -10.94 -13.19
N ASN A 263 44.60 -11.21 -12.21
CA ASN A 263 45.12 -12.57 -11.99
C ASN A 263 44.07 -13.49 -11.36
N THR A 264 43.22 -12.91 -10.53
CA THR A 264 42.20 -13.65 -9.78
C THR A 264 40.79 -13.46 -10.34
N GLY A 265 40.53 -12.37 -11.07
CA GLY A 265 39.18 -11.97 -11.48
C GLY A 265 38.41 -11.25 -10.37
N MET A 266 39.08 -10.88 -9.27
CA MET A 266 38.46 -10.27 -8.11
C MET A 266 38.22 -8.76 -8.33
N VAL A 267 37.03 -8.29 -7.93
CA VAL A 267 36.67 -6.88 -7.94
C VAL A 267 36.37 -6.36 -6.54
N GLN A 268 36.67 -5.09 -6.27
CA GLN A 268 36.30 -4.37 -5.06
C GLN A 268 35.27 -3.29 -5.37
N PHE A 269 34.21 -3.23 -4.56
CA PHE A 269 33.10 -2.30 -4.75
C PHE A 269 33.34 -0.93 -4.07
N GLY A 270 32.71 0.09 -4.65
CA GLY A 270 32.71 1.51 -4.28
C GLY A 270 32.55 1.82 -2.80
N ARG A 271 31.40 1.41 -2.23
CA ARG A 271 30.91 1.62 -0.83
C ARG A 271 29.73 0.66 -0.54
N TRP A 272 29.23 0.67 0.71
CA TRP A 272 28.12 -0.13 1.31
C TRP A 272 27.08 -0.72 0.34
N THR A 273 27.07 -2.05 0.19
CA THR A 273 26.11 -2.81 -0.64
C THR A 273 24.78 -3.10 0.08
N GLY A 274 24.44 -2.39 1.15
CA GLY A 274 23.12 -2.45 1.81
C GLY A 274 23.24 -2.82 3.30
N GLY A 275 22.21 -2.52 4.09
CA GLY A 275 22.22 -2.79 5.53
C GLY A 275 22.00 -4.25 5.90
N GLY A 276 22.61 -4.67 7.01
CA GLY A 276 22.52 -6.05 7.49
C GLY A 276 23.13 -7.06 6.50
N ASN A 277 22.42 -8.15 6.24
CA ASN A 277 22.84 -9.20 5.30
C ASN A 277 22.71 -8.78 3.82
N ALA A 278 22.14 -7.60 3.53
CA ALA A 278 21.92 -7.11 2.18
C ALA A 278 23.21 -6.82 1.40
N GLY A 279 24.36 -6.79 2.05
CA GLY A 279 25.64 -6.54 1.37
C GLY A 279 26.45 -7.78 0.99
N ILE A 280 25.93 -8.99 1.20
CA ILE A 280 26.64 -10.24 0.92
C ILE A 280 26.45 -10.64 -0.55
N ILE A 281 27.50 -11.08 -1.25
CA ILE A 281 27.41 -11.63 -2.61
C ILE A 281 27.69 -13.14 -2.54
N PHE A 282 26.69 -13.96 -2.84
CA PHE A 282 26.84 -15.42 -2.89
C PHE A 282 27.28 -15.86 -4.30
N ARG A 283 27.87 -17.06 -4.37
CA ARG A 283 28.05 -17.77 -5.65
C ARG A 283 26.71 -17.83 -6.40
N ASN A 284 26.73 -17.72 -7.71
CA ASN A 284 25.56 -17.75 -8.60
C ASN A 284 24.58 -16.57 -8.43
N MET A 285 24.90 -15.56 -7.61
CA MET A 285 24.21 -14.28 -7.73
C MET A 285 24.57 -13.62 -9.06
N ARG A 286 23.59 -12.96 -9.66
CA ARG A 286 23.70 -12.42 -11.02
C ARG A 286 24.20 -10.99 -11.05
N TYR A 287 24.94 -10.62 -12.09
CA TYR A 287 25.42 -9.25 -12.28
C TYR A 287 25.67 -8.89 -13.76
N TYR A 288 25.77 -7.60 -14.05
CA TYR A 288 26.34 -7.09 -15.30
C TYR A 288 27.16 -5.81 -15.04
N LEU A 289 28.05 -5.47 -15.97
CA LEU A 289 28.87 -4.27 -15.96
C LEU A 289 28.35 -3.25 -16.98
N GLU A 290 28.52 -1.95 -16.72
CA GLU A 290 28.07 -0.83 -17.55
C GLU A 290 29.12 0.29 -17.50
N ASP A 291 29.05 1.26 -18.42
CA ASP A 291 29.79 2.54 -18.38
C ASP A 291 31.28 2.42 -18.72
N LYS A 292 31.62 1.62 -19.74
CA LYS A 292 32.97 1.55 -20.33
C LYS A 292 32.95 1.63 -21.86
N PRO A 293 33.97 2.23 -22.49
CA PRO A 293 34.09 2.24 -23.96
C PRO A 293 34.27 0.83 -24.53
N HIS A 294 34.95 -0.07 -23.80
CA HIS A 294 35.16 -1.45 -24.22
C HIS A 294 33.87 -2.25 -24.47
N TYR A 295 32.77 -1.82 -23.87
CA TYR A 295 31.50 -2.56 -23.91
C TYR A 295 30.60 -2.11 -25.06
N LEU A 296 31.00 -1.11 -25.86
CA LEU A 296 30.16 -0.63 -26.96
C LEU A 296 30.32 -1.58 -28.14
N ASP A 297 29.62 -2.70 -28.09
CA ASP A 297 29.79 -3.84 -29.00
C ASP A 297 28.47 -4.51 -29.43
N ASP A 298 27.31 -4.08 -28.92
CA ASP A 298 26.02 -4.68 -29.28
C ASP A 298 25.55 -4.26 -30.70
N PRO A 299 25.35 -5.21 -31.63
CA PRO A 299 24.73 -4.91 -32.93
C PRO A 299 23.27 -4.47 -32.83
N ASN A 300 22.61 -4.69 -31.68
CA ASN A 300 21.27 -4.16 -31.40
C ASN A 300 21.30 -2.71 -30.89
N GLY A 301 22.48 -2.12 -30.79
CA GLY A 301 22.69 -0.71 -30.52
C GLY A 301 23.00 -0.40 -29.07
N GLU A 302 24.00 0.46 -28.88
CA GLU A 302 24.53 0.90 -27.60
C GLU A 302 25.17 2.28 -27.74
N PHE A 303 25.31 2.99 -26.63
CA PHE A 303 26.04 4.24 -26.60
C PHE A 303 26.99 4.31 -25.41
N TRP A 304 28.01 5.15 -25.49
CA TRP A 304 28.86 5.52 -24.37
C TRP A 304 29.23 6.99 -24.47
N VAL A 305 29.51 7.64 -23.34
CA VAL A 305 29.92 9.05 -23.32
C VAL A 305 31.26 9.24 -22.63
N GLU A 306 32.15 9.95 -23.32
CA GLU A 306 33.42 10.43 -22.77
C GLU A 306 33.20 11.84 -22.21
N LYS A 307 33.17 11.98 -20.88
CA LYS A 307 32.93 13.28 -20.25
C LYS A 307 34.15 14.18 -20.38
N LYS A 308 33.95 15.37 -20.93
CA LYS A 308 34.91 16.49 -20.93
C LYS A 308 34.40 17.47 -19.89
N GLY A 309 35.23 18.12 -19.08
CA GLY A 309 34.78 18.88 -17.90
C GLY A 309 33.48 19.70 -18.09
N ILE A 310 33.32 20.32 -19.26
CA ILE A 310 32.03 20.75 -19.83
C ILE A 310 31.75 19.87 -21.07
N GLY A 311 30.56 19.27 -21.14
CA GLY A 311 30.12 18.46 -22.27
C GLY A 311 30.60 17.02 -22.30
N SER A 312 30.47 16.37 -23.46
CA SER A 312 30.98 15.01 -23.69
C SER A 312 31.16 14.70 -25.18
N THR A 313 32.02 13.73 -25.48
CA THR A 313 31.94 12.99 -26.75
C THR A 313 30.90 11.88 -26.57
N LEU A 314 29.81 11.90 -27.32
CA LEU A 314 28.92 10.76 -27.47
C LEU A 314 29.50 9.81 -28.51
N TYR A 315 29.58 8.53 -28.18
CA TYR A 315 29.84 7.43 -29.10
C TYR A 315 28.61 6.54 -29.20
N LEU A 316 28.25 6.13 -30.41
CA LEU A 316 26.98 5.49 -30.70
C LEU A 316 27.14 4.41 -31.79
N ARG A 317 26.55 3.26 -31.53
CA ARG A 317 26.22 2.25 -32.53
C ARG A 317 24.70 2.07 -32.52
N LEU A 318 24.06 2.22 -33.67
CA LEU A 318 22.61 1.99 -33.79
C LEU A 318 22.29 0.54 -34.16
N PRO A 319 21.07 0.06 -33.86
CA PRO A 319 20.64 -1.28 -34.27
C PRO A 319 20.86 -1.50 -35.77
N GLY A 320 21.44 -2.64 -36.12
CA GLY A 320 21.73 -2.97 -37.52
C GLY A 320 22.76 -2.06 -38.18
N ASP A 321 23.60 -1.39 -37.39
CA ASP A 321 24.65 -0.47 -37.83
C ASP A 321 24.14 0.73 -38.66
N ALA A 322 22.89 1.13 -38.43
CA ALA A 322 22.25 2.25 -39.13
C ALA A 322 22.99 3.58 -38.96
N ASP A 323 22.87 4.46 -39.96
CA ASP A 323 23.44 5.81 -39.90
C ASP A 323 22.64 6.71 -38.94
N PRO A 324 23.24 7.20 -37.84
CA PRO A 324 22.56 8.06 -36.89
C PRO A 324 22.22 9.45 -37.44
N ASN A 325 22.79 9.87 -38.57
CA ASN A 325 22.41 11.11 -39.24
C ASN A 325 21.02 11.02 -39.90
N GLU A 326 20.52 9.81 -40.18
CA GLU A 326 19.17 9.57 -40.69
C GLU A 326 18.13 9.31 -39.58
N ALA A 327 18.59 9.23 -38.32
CA ALA A 327 17.77 8.89 -37.17
C ALA A 327 17.27 10.13 -36.41
N HIS A 328 16.11 10.01 -35.74
CA HIS A 328 15.70 10.95 -34.71
C HIS A 328 16.15 10.42 -33.35
N LEU A 329 17.14 11.10 -32.78
CA LEU A 329 17.68 10.77 -31.46
C LEU A 329 17.35 11.85 -30.42
N GLU A 330 17.01 11.41 -29.22
CA GLU A 330 16.83 12.26 -28.05
C GLU A 330 17.89 11.92 -27.01
N ALA A 331 18.69 12.91 -26.62
CA ALA A 331 19.73 12.80 -25.60
C ALA A 331 19.22 13.38 -24.27
N GLY A 332 19.22 12.56 -23.21
CA GLY A 332 18.73 12.98 -21.90
C GLY A 332 19.53 14.15 -21.32
N HIS A 333 18.83 15.15 -20.79
CA HIS A 333 19.44 16.37 -20.27
C HIS A 333 18.95 16.72 -18.86
N GLN A 334 17.65 16.96 -18.69
CA GLN A 334 17.02 17.36 -17.44
C GLN A 334 16.17 16.22 -16.86
N PRO A 335 16.44 15.79 -15.62
CA PRO A 335 15.71 14.68 -15.00
C PRO A 335 14.38 15.12 -14.35
N VAL A 336 14.15 16.43 -14.26
CA VAL A 336 12.95 17.07 -13.67
C VAL A 336 12.39 18.02 -14.72
N ILE A 337 11.07 17.99 -14.91
CA ILE A 337 10.37 18.81 -15.91
C ILE A 337 9.55 19.88 -15.20
N ILE A 338 8.84 19.52 -14.13
CA ILE A 338 8.10 20.44 -13.27
C ILE A 338 8.65 20.34 -11.86
N GLU A 339 9.12 21.46 -11.33
CA GLU A 339 9.67 21.59 -9.98
C GLU A 339 8.84 22.61 -9.19
N ALA A 340 8.38 22.25 -7.99
CA ALA A 340 7.69 23.15 -7.09
C ALA A 340 8.17 23.00 -5.64
N THR A 341 8.08 24.08 -4.87
CA THR A 341 8.21 24.07 -3.40
C THR A 341 6.85 24.16 -2.70
N GLU A 342 5.81 24.53 -3.44
CA GLU A 342 4.43 24.62 -3.00
C GLU A 342 3.53 24.28 -4.20
N ALA A 343 2.39 23.62 -3.95
CA ALA A 343 1.40 23.33 -4.98
C ALA A 343 0.00 23.43 -4.39
N GLU A 344 -0.70 24.53 -4.70
CA GLU A 344 -2.04 24.81 -4.20
C GLU A 344 -3.04 24.82 -5.36
N HIS A 345 -4.04 23.92 -5.32
CA HIS A 345 -5.10 23.80 -6.32
C HIS A 345 -4.56 23.75 -7.75
N ILE A 346 -3.65 22.82 -8.04
CA ILE A 346 -3.04 22.64 -9.37
C ILE A 346 -3.60 21.37 -10.03
N GLU A 347 -4.01 21.50 -11.29
CA GLU A 347 -4.39 20.38 -12.14
C GLU A 347 -3.46 20.27 -13.35
N ILE A 348 -2.91 19.09 -13.59
CA ILE A 348 -2.08 18.78 -14.75
C ILE A 348 -2.78 17.67 -15.54
N THR A 349 -3.25 17.97 -16.75
CA THR A 349 -4.13 17.05 -17.49
C THR A 349 -3.79 16.87 -18.96
N GLY A 350 -3.90 15.63 -19.46
CA GLY A 350 -3.80 15.36 -20.89
C GLY A 350 -2.41 15.55 -21.52
N LEU A 351 -1.37 15.80 -20.72
CA LEU A 351 0.00 16.08 -21.17
C LEU A 351 0.85 14.80 -21.24
N SER A 352 1.89 14.82 -22.06
CA SER A 352 2.88 13.75 -22.13
C SER A 352 4.23 14.22 -21.58
N PHE A 353 4.82 13.46 -20.67
CA PHE A 353 6.15 13.66 -20.10
C PHE A 353 7.07 12.57 -20.64
N ARG A 354 8.14 12.95 -21.32
CA ARG A 354 9.06 11.98 -21.94
C ARG A 354 10.52 12.29 -21.73
N TRP A 355 11.33 11.23 -21.82
CA TRP A 355 12.79 11.30 -22.00
C TRP A 355 13.54 12.06 -20.90
N ALA A 356 13.10 11.90 -19.65
CA ALA A 356 13.76 12.50 -18.48
C ALA A 356 14.73 11.50 -17.83
N PRO A 357 16.06 11.65 -18.00
CA PRO A 357 17.06 10.67 -17.56
C PRO A 357 17.24 10.65 -16.04
N MET A 358 17.99 9.69 -15.51
CA MET A 358 18.58 9.80 -14.17
C MET A 358 19.87 10.64 -14.19
N TYR A 359 20.26 11.18 -13.01
CA TYR A 359 21.59 11.78 -12.83
C TYR A 359 22.73 10.75 -13.00
N TRP A 360 23.94 11.21 -13.25
CA TRP A 360 25.14 10.35 -13.31
C TRP A 360 25.56 9.73 -11.98
N THR A 361 25.23 10.37 -10.86
CA THR A 361 25.63 9.94 -9.52
C THR A 361 24.58 9.01 -8.92
N LEU A 362 24.54 7.76 -9.38
CA LEU A 362 23.49 6.81 -8.97
C LEU A 362 23.71 6.12 -7.62
N ASP A 363 24.92 6.20 -7.07
CA ASP A 363 25.29 5.61 -5.80
C ASP A 363 25.18 6.60 -4.63
N VAL A 364 24.60 7.77 -4.87
CA VAL A 364 24.35 8.79 -3.85
C VAL A 364 23.29 8.33 -2.85
N GLY A 365 23.53 8.58 -1.57
CA GLY A 365 22.52 8.34 -0.54
C GLY A 365 21.42 9.42 -0.56
N LYS A 366 20.18 9.03 -0.23
CA LYS A 366 19.03 9.95 -0.11
C LYS A 366 19.26 11.05 0.95
N TRP A 367 19.99 10.73 2.01
CA TRP A 367 20.34 11.67 3.08
C TRP A 367 21.70 12.33 2.84
N ASP A 368 21.75 13.65 3.05
CA ASP A 368 23.01 14.40 3.08
C ASP A 368 23.63 14.32 4.47
N PHE A 369 24.50 13.34 4.65
CA PHE A 369 25.22 13.12 5.91
C PHE A 369 26.19 14.26 6.28
N ARG A 370 26.41 15.25 5.40
CA ARG A 370 27.29 16.40 5.62
C ARG A 370 26.60 17.57 6.32
N THR A 371 25.27 17.67 6.25
CA THR A 371 24.51 18.75 6.90
C THR A 371 24.09 18.34 8.32
N LYS A 372 23.69 19.29 9.19
CA LYS A 372 23.13 18.98 10.52
C LYS A 372 21.90 19.86 10.81
N PRO A 373 20.68 19.28 10.97
CA PRO A 373 20.31 17.87 10.74
C PRO A 373 20.63 17.40 9.30
N TRP A 374 20.71 16.09 9.09
CA TRP A 374 20.93 15.54 7.75
C TRP A 374 19.77 15.95 6.84
N GLY A 375 20.10 16.65 5.75
CA GLY A 375 19.15 17.12 4.76
C GLY A 375 18.79 16.00 3.80
N TYR A 376 17.77 16.22 2.99
CA TYR A 376 17.41 15.32 1.91
C TYR A 376 18.06 15.78 0.61
N ARG A 377 18.74 14.89 -0.11
CA ARG A 377 19.52 15.25 -1.30
C ARG A 377 18.64 15.43 -2.53
N LYS A 378 18.78 16.59 -3.18
CA LYS A 378 18.03 16.94 -4.39
C LYS A 378 18.34 16.05 -5.59
N ASP A 379 19.56 15.53 -5.66
CA ASP A 379 20.07 14.67 -6.73
C ASP A 379 19.76 13.17 -6.52
N ALA A 380 19.16 12.79 -5.39
CA ALA A 380 18.89 11.39 -5.06
C ALA A 380 17.49 10.91 -5.48
N THR A 381 16.52 11.82 -5.68
CA THR A 381 15.15 11.47 -6.13
C THR A 381 14.65 12.40 -7.25
N PRO A 382 15.09 12.16 -8.50
CA PRO A 382 14.50 12.81 -9.65
C PRO A 382 13.11 12.23 -9.98
N ALA A 383 12.24 13.07 -10.50
CA ALA A 383 10.93 12.74 -11.05
C ALA A 383 10.54 13.79 -12.08
N ALA A 384 9.73 13.41 -13.08
CA ALA A 384 9.23 14.34 -14.09
C ALA A 384 8.47 15.51 -13.44
N ILE A 385 7.64 15.22 -12.44
CA ILE A 385 6.97 16.22 -11.59
C ILE A 385 7.46 16.02 -10.16
N ARG A 386 7.99 17.08 -9.56
CA ARG A 386 8.52 17.04 -8.20
C ARG A 386 8.02 18.23 -7.38
N VAL A 387 7.42 17.94 -6.23
CA VAL A 387 7.09 18.94 -5.20
C VAL A 387 7.86 18.64 -3.93
N ARG A 388 8.59 19.65 -3.44
CA ARG A 388 9.37 19.59 -2.20
C ARG A 388 8.93 20.69 -1.25
N GLY A 389 7.81 20.46 -0.59
CA GLY A 389 7.19 21.35 0.38
C GLY A 389 5.71 21.08 0.48
N GLU A 390 4.88 22.11 0.58
CA GLU A 390 3.45 21.97 0.82
C GLU A 390 2.64 21.61 -0.43
N VAL A 391 1.60 20.80 -0.24
CA VAL A 391 0.62 20.48 -1.26
C VAL A 391 -0.77 20.58 -0.63
N ASP A 392 -1.61 21.43 -1.21
CA ASP A 392 -3.04 21.52 -0.91
C ASP A 392 -3.82 21.40 -2.22
N SER A 393 -4.47 20.26 -2.44
CA SER A 393 -5.22 19.97 -3.68
C SER A 393 -4.33 19.92 -4.93
N PHE A 394 -3.91 18.71 -5.31
CA PHE A 394 -3.05 18.48 -6.46
C PHE A 394 -3.55 17.30 -7.30
N ARG A 395 -3.88 17.55 -8.56
CA ARG A 395 -4.44 16.54 -9.45
C ARG A 395 -3.58 16.34 -10.70
N VAL A 396 -3.22 15.10 -10.98
CA VAL A 396 -2.58 14.70 -12.24
C VAL A 396 -3.43 13.64 -12.91
N ALA A 397 -3.98 13.96 -14.09
CA ALA A 397 -4.92 13.06 -14.75
C ALA A 397 -4.77 12.95 -16.27
N ASN A 398 -5.03 11.77 -16.81
CA ASN A 398 -4.95 11.52 -18.26
C ASN A 398 -3.60 11.89 -18.90
N CYS A 399 -2.51 11.86 -18.12
CA CYS A 399 -1.17 12.13 -18.60
C CYS A 399 -0.45 10.85 -19.00
N ASN A 400 0.53 10.97 -19.89
CA ASN A 400 1.44 9.90 -20.24
C ASN A 400 2.82 10.20 -19.66
N PHE A 401 3.42 9.26 -18.95
CA PHE A 401 4.80 9.29 -18.47
C PHE A 401 5.54 8.15 -19.13
N ASP A 402 6.38 8.44 -20.11
CA ASP A 402 7.03 7.43 -20.95
C ASP A 402 8.54 7.67 -20.99
N HIS A 403 9.32 6.67 -20.55
CA HIS A 403 10.77 6.78 -20.43
C HIS A 403 11.24 7.97 -19.58
N VAL A 404 10.63 8.16 -18.42
CA VAL A 404 11.11 9.11 -17.40
C VAL A 404 11.73 8.35 -16.24
N THR A 405 12.53 9.02 -15.40
CA THR A 405 13.05 8.35 -14.20
C THR A 405 11.93 7.86 -13.28
N LYS A 406 11.03 8.77 -12.95
CA LYS A 406 9.86 8.57 -12.09
C LYS A 406 8.79 9.56 -12.54
N GLY A 407 7.51 9.20 -12.48
CA GLY A 407 6.44 10.14 -12.81
C GLY A 407 6.39 11.28 -11.81
N LEU A 408 6.11 10.96 -10.54
CA LEU A 408 5.90 11.94 -9.49
C LEU A 408 6.69 11.64 -8.20
N GLU A 409 7.19 12.71 -7.57
CA GLU A 409 7.78 12.71 -6.22
C GLU A 409 7.20 13.89 -5.42
N LEU A 410 6.45 13.61 -4.34
CA LEU A 410 5.92 14.63 -3.43
C LEU A 410 6.43 14.38 -2.01
N ARG A 411 7.06 15.37 -1.40
CA ARG A 411 7.62 15.23 -0.06
C ARG A 411 7.76 16.58 0.67
N PRO A 412 7.30 16.71 1.92
CA PRO A 412 7.58 17.89 2.71
C PRO A 412 9.08 17.95 3.08
N GLN A 413 9.62 19.16 3.11
CA GLN A 413 10.98 19.46 3.53
C GLN A 413 11.06 19.91 4.99
N ASN A 414 10.02 20.56 5.49
CA ASN A 414 10.02 21.19 6.81
C ASN A 414 8.96 20.61 7.74
N LYS A 415 9.18 20.82 9.05
CA LYS A 415 8.25 20.36 10.07
C LYS A 415 6.91 21.08 9.92
N GLY A 416 5.81 20.33 9.90
CA GLY A 416 4.45 20.87 9.88
C GLY A 416 3.86 21.09 8.48
N GLU A 417 4.67 21.01 7.42
CA GLU A 417 4.20 21.04 6.05
C GLU A 417 3.22 19.89 5.76
N ARG A 418 2.21 20.17 4.95
CA ARG A 418 1.11 19.24 4.67
C ARG A 418 1.07 18.89 3.20
N LEU A 419 0.86 17.61 2.92
CA LEU A 419 0.56 17.05 1.61
C LEU A 419 -0.85 16.47 1.68
N ILE A 420 -1.84 17.24 1.24
CA ILE A 420 -3.27 16.89 1.35
C ILE A 420 -3.99 17.00 0.02
N ASP A 421 -5.03 16.19 -0.14
CA ASP A 421 -5.95 16.20 -1.28
C ASP A 421 -5.24 15.94 -2.63
N ILE A 422 -4.44 14.89 -2.68
CA ILE A 422 -3.67 14.50 -3.86
C ILE A 422 -4.46 13.46 -4.68
N THR A 423 -4.65 13.69 -5.98
CA THR A 423 -5.33 12.74 -6.88
C THR A 423 -4.49 12.43 -8.11
N ILE A 424 -4.12 11.16 -8.29
CA ILE A 424 -3.42 10.66 -9.47
C ILE A 424 -4.32 9.67 -10.19
N GLU A 425 -4.89 10.05 -11.32
CA GLU A 425 -5.88 9.21 -11.98
C GLU A 425 -5.80 9.11 -13.49
N ASP A 426 -6.17 7.95 -14.02
CA ASP A 426 -6.31 7.74 -15.47
C ASP A 426 -5.02 8.01 -16.27
N ASN A 427 -3.84 7.87 -15.63
CA ASN A 427 -2.54 8.10 -16.26
C ASN A 427 -1.93 6.81 -16.82
N ASN A 428 -1.01 6.96 -17.77
CA ASN A 428 -0.18 5.88 -18.29
C ASN A 428 1.28 6.09 -17.86
N PHE A 429 1.88 5.09 -17.21
CA PHE A 429 3.31 5.08 -16.85
C PHE A 429 3.99 3.92 -17.57
N ARG A 430 4.99 4.19 -18.41
CA ARG A 430 5.65 3.17 -19.23
C ARG A 430 7.16 3.35 -19.22
N TYR A 431 7.88 2.24 -19.01
CA TYR A 431 9.34 2.19 -19.16
C TYR A 431 10.10 3.18 -18.26
N ASN A 432 9.58 3.46 -17.07
CA ASN A 432 10.24 4.35 -16.11
C ASN A 432 11.30 3.61 -15.29
N ASP A 433 12.44 4.27 -15.09
CA ASP A 433 13.61 3.66 -14.44
C ASP A 433 13.31 3.22 -12.99
N ILE A 434 12.47 3.98 -12.25
CA ILE A 434 12.15 3.75 -10.83
C ILE A 434 10.68 3.37 -10.59
N GLY A 435 9.72 4.21 -10.98
CA GLY A 435 8.33 3.99 -10.59
C GLY A 435 7.34 5.04 -11.14
N ALA A 436 6.09 4.95 -10.70
CA ALA A 436 5.02 5.86 -11.12
C ALA A 436 4.96 7.08 -10.19
N ALA A 437 4.55 6.89 -8.93
CA ALA A 437 4.33 7.99 -7.98
C ALA A 437 4.75 7.62 -6.56
N HIS A 438 5.61 8.45 -5.96
CA HIS A 438 6.15 8.26 -4.61
C HIS A 438 5.83 9.48 -3.74
N PHE A 439 5.02 9.26 -2.71
CA PHE A 439 4.62 10.29 -1.76
C PHE A 439 5.05 9.90 -0.35
N SER A 440 5.50 10.87 0.44
CA SER A 440 5.85 10.60 1.84
C SER A 440 5.53 11.78 2.74
N ASP A 441 5.31 11.52 4.02
CA ASP A 441 5.22 12.52 5.10
C ASP A 441 6.56 13.20 5.42
N GLY A 442 7.61 12.96 4.63
CA GLY A 442 8.94 13.57 4.82
C GLY A 442 9.76 12.94 5.92
N ALA A 443 9.21 12.01 6.71
CA ALA A 443 9.96 11.32 7.73
C ALA A 443 10.85 10.23 7.11
N GLY A 444 11.81 9.70 7.87
CA GLY A 444 12.64 8.59 7.41
C GLY A 444 13.67 8.13 8.43
N TRP A 445 14.70 7.42 7.97
CA TRP A 445 15.65 6.75 8.87
C TRP A 445 16.30 7.74 9.84
N GLY A 446 16.17 7.46 11.14
CA GLY A 446 16.77 8.26 12.19
C GLY A 446 15.90 9.39 12.74
N PHE A 447 14.68 9.61 12.24
CA PHE A 447 13.71 10.55 12.82
C PHE A 447 12.91 9.89 13.95
N ALA A 448 12.70 10.61 15.06
CA ALA A 448 11.81 10.15 16.14
C ALA A 448 10.42 10.81 16.09
N ASN A 449 10.19 11.78 15.23
CA ASN A 449 8.88 12.44 15.06
C ASN A 449 8.59 12.58 13.56
N PRO A 450 7.31 12.67 13.17
CA PRO A 450 6.92 13.04 11.81
C PRO A 450 7.56 14.37 11.37
N VAL A 451 7.86 14.48 10.08
CA VAL A 451 8.32 15.75 9.49
C VAL A 451 7.08 16.56 9.08
N GLY A 452 6.32 16.07 8.11
CA GLY A 452 5.04 16.64 7.70
C GLY A 452 3.87 15.68 7.91
N VAL A 453 2.80 15.91 7.14
CA VAL A 453 1.60 15.07 7.11
C VAL A 453 1.30 14.69 5.67
N LEU A 454 1.03 13.42 5.41
CA LEU A 454 0.49 12.92 4.14
C LEU A 454 -0.93 12.40 4.38
N ASP A 455 -1.93 13.01 3.74
CA ASP A 455 -3.34 12.70 3.99
C ASP A 455 -4.21 12.88 2.75
N ASN A 456 -5.37 12.19 2.73
CA ASN A 456 -6.34 12.17 1.63
C ASN A 456 -5.71 11.98 0.23
N VAL A 457 -5.03 10.85 0.02
CA VAL A 457 -4.39 10.51 -1.26
C VAL A 457 -5.28 9.55 -2.07
N LYS A 458 -5.55 9.89 -3.32
CA LYS A 458 -6.33 9.09 -4.27
C LYS A 458 -5.47 8.65 -5.45
N VAL A 459 -5.42 7.34 -5.73
CA VAL A 459 -4.66 6.76 -6.84
C VAL A 459 -5.58 5.84 -7.64
N TYR A 460 -6.07 6.32 -8.78
CA TYR A 460 -7.17 5.67 -9.49
C TYR A 460 -6.85 5.31 -10.94
N ARG A 461 -7.14 4.08 -11.36
CA ARG A 461 -7.27 3.73 -12.79
C ARG A 461 -6.02 4.03 -13.61
N ASN A 462 -4.85 3.95 -13.00
CA ASN A 462 -3.59 4.17 -13.70
C ASN A 462 -3.14 2.86 -14.36
N TYR A 463 -2.59 2.96 -15.55
CA TYR A 463 -1.95 1.84 -16.25
C TYR A 463 -0.43 1.99 -16.16
N CYS A 464 0.23 0.94 -15.69
CA CYS A 464 1.66 0.91 -15.47
C CYS A 464 2.27 -0.27 -16.23
N LYS A 465 3.35 -0.04 -16.97
CA LYS A 465 4.05 -1.10 -17.70
C LYS A 465 5.56 -0.94 -17.60
N GLU A 466 6.26 -2.02 -17.25
CA GLU A 466 7.72 -2.09 -17.28
C GLU A 466 8.40 -1.01 -16.42
N LEU A 467 8.12 -1.00 -15.12
CA LEU A 467 8.62 0.03 -14.19
C LEU A 467 9.62 -0.54 -13.17
N GLY A 468 10.62 0.27 -12.80
CA GLY A 468 11.42 0.04 -11.59
C GLY A 468 12.58 -0.96 -11.72
N PHE A 469 13.06 -1.19 -12.94
CA PHE A 469 14.19 -2.08 -13.20
C PHE A 469 15.56 -1.42 -13.02
N ARG A 470 15.62 -0.10 -12.82
CA ARG A 470 16.86 0.69 -12.72
C ARG A 470 16.91 1.56 -11.46
N ALA A 471 16.42 1.02 -10.35
CA ALA A 471 16.40 1.69 -9.06
C ALA A 471 17.81 2.18 -8.61
N PRO A 472 17.97 3.45 -8.20
CA PRO A 472 19.21 3.93 -7.61
C PRO A 472 19.37 3.41 -6.17
N ARG A 473 20.51 3.74 -5.54
CA ARG A 473 20.80 3.31 -4.17
C ARG A 473 19.70 3.75 -3.17
N TYR A 474 19.31 2.85 -2.28
CA TYR A 474 18.21 3.01 -1.30
C TYR A 474 16.81 3.17 -1.90
N ASP A 475 16.67 2.92 -3.19
CA ASP A 475 15.38 2.69 -3.81
C ASP A 475 15.22 1.20 -4.15
N ARG A 476 13.99 0.79 -4.40
CA ARG A 476 13.63 -0.59 -4.73
C ARG A 476 13.04 -0.70 -6.13
N GLY A 477 12.58 0.41 -6.71
CA GLY A 477 11.81 0.39 -7.95
C GLY A 477 10.32 0.06 -7.72
N THR A 478 9.76 0.55 -6.61
CA THR A 478 8.34 0.41 -6.29
C THR A 478 7.50 1.25 -7.26
N THR A 479 6.36 0.72 -7.73
CA THR A 479 5.47 1.46 -8.66
C THR A 479 4.73 2.59 -7.94
N PHE A 480 3.92 2.28 -6.94
CA PHE A 480 3.25 3.26 -6.07
C PHE A 480 3.73 3.13 -4.63
N HIS A 481 4.26 4.22 -4.06
CA HIS A 481 4.74 4.25 -2.68
C HIS A 481 4.08 5.39 -1.91
N LEU A 482 3.37 5.07 -0.83
CA LEU A 482 2.79 6.03 0.11
C LEU A 482 3.41 5.83 1.50
N GLY A 483 4.31 6.73 1.89
CA GLY A 483 5.05 6.67 3.16
C GLY A 483 4.42 7.54 4.25
N GLY A 484 3.87 6.94 5.31
CA GLY A 484 3.30 7.68 6.45
C GLY A 484 1.93 8.30 6.15
N VAL A 485 1.16 7.68 5.27
CA VAL A 485 -0.15 8.19 4.84
C VAL A 485 -1.23 7.89 5.88
N ARG A 486 -2.11 8.86 6.16
CA ARG A 486 -3.22 8.70 7.12
C ARG A 486 -4.49 8.20 6.45
N ARG A 487 -4.94 8.88 5.39
CA ARG A 487 -6.07 8.43 4.57
C ARG A 487 -5.66 8.27 3.11
N ALA A 488 -5.99 7.13 2.51
CA ALA A 488 -5.76 6.89 1.10
C ALA A 488 -6.78 5.93 0.49
N HIS A 489 -7.05 6.12 -0.81
CA HIS A 489 -7.84 5.20 -1.62
C HIS A 489 -7.12 4.89 -2.92
N ILE A 490 -6.76 3.62 -3.10
CA ILE A 490 -5.95 3.12 -4.22
C ILE A 490 -6.81 2.11 -4.96
N ALA A 491 -7.32 2.48 -6.13
CA ALA A 491 -8.36 1.71 -6.81
C ALA A 491 -8.21 1.58 -8.33
N GLY A 492 -8.46 0.39 -8.87
CA GLY A 492 -8.53 0.17 -10.32
C GLY A 492 -7.20 0.28 -11.08
N ASN A 493 -6.06 0.26 -10.38
CA ASN A 493 -4.75 0.39 -11.05
C ASN A 493 -4.31 -0.95 -11.64
N ILE A 494 -3.81 -0.92 -12.87
CA ILE A 494 -3.30 -2.09 -13.59
C ILE A 494 -1.79 -1.94 -13.73
N ILE A 495 -1.04 -2.83 -13.09
CA ILE A 495 0.42 -2.84 -13.12
C ILE A 495 0.87 -4.11 -13.86
N GLU A 496 1.38 -3.93 -15.07
CA GLU A 496 1.96 -4.96 -15.92
C GLU A 496 3.48 -4.94 -15.82
N ARG A 497 4.01 -5.85 -15.00
CA ARG A 497 5.44 -6.11 -14.79
C ARG A 497 6.19 -4.95 -14.13
N CYS A 498 6.68 -5.19 -12.92
CA CYS A 498 7.50 -4.22 -12.19
C CYS A 498 8.66 -4.87 -11.40
N GLY A 499 9.73 -4.10 -11.21
CA GLY A 499 10.95 -4.57 -10.57
C GLY A 499 10.77 -4.92 -9.09
N ALA A 500 9.89 -4.22 -8.36
CA ALA A 500 9.60 -4.49 -6.95
C ALA A 500 8.08 -4.49 -6.69
N GLN A 501 7.62 -3.89 -5.59
CA GLN A 501 6.19 -3.82 -5.24
C GLN A 501 5.39 -3.06 -6.29
N ALA A 502 4.18 -3.54 -6.57
CA ALA A 502 3.21 -2.76 -7.34
C ALA A 502 2.60 -1.65 -6.46
N ILE A 503 2.17 -1.99 -5.25
CA ILE A 503 1.59 -1.06 -4.29
C ILE A 503 2.26 -1.27 -2.93
N ASN A 504 2.83 -0.22 -2.36
CA ASN A 504 3.39 -0.22 -1.01
C ASN A 504 2.84 0.95 -0.19
N VAL A 505 2.18 0.63 0.92
CA VAL A 505 1.59 1.62 1.82
C VAL A 505 2.16 1.47 3.23
N LEU A 506 2.81 2.52 3.73
CA LEU A 506 3.14 2.66 5.14
C LEU A 506 2.08 3.56 5.78
N ALA A 507 1.22 2.96 6.61
CA ALA A 507 0.03 3.59 7.13
C ALA A 507 0.28 4.22 8.50
N GLY A 508 -0.12 5.49 8.65
CA GLY A 508 0.08 6.29 9.85
C GLY A 508 1.52 6.77 10.01
N LYS A 509 2.30 6.13 10.89
CA LYS A 509 3.68 6.50 11.21
C LYS A 509 4.62 5.30 11.12
N ALA A 510 5.90 5.53 10.87
CA ALA A 510 6.88 4.45 10.75
C ALA A 510 7.36 3.91 12.10
N SER A 511 7.79 2.64 12.11
CA SER A 511 8.52 2.07 13.24
C SER A 511 9.75 2.92 13.58
N GLY A 512 9.89 3.26 14.84
CA GLY A 512 10.88 4.16 15.43
C GLY A 512 10.33 5.57 15.74
N MET A 513 9.09 5.88 15.34
CA MET A 513 8.52 7.23 15.50
C MET A 513 7.54 7.36 16.68
N ARG A 514 7.66 8.49 17.36
CA ARG A 514 6.74 9.04 18.35
C ARG A 514 5.64 9.89 17.70
N GLY A 515 4.70 10.34 18.51
CA GLY A 515 3.51 11.08 18.08
C GLY A 515 2.29 10.17 17.89
N GLU A 516 1.12 10.76 18.02
CA GLU A 516 -0.16 10.07 17.86
C GLU A 516 -0.68 10.26 16.41
N VAL A 517 -1.27 9.21 15.84
CA VAL A 517 -2.02 9.28 14.59
C VAL A 517 -3.43 8.75 14.87
N PRO A 518 -4.39 9.62 15.21
CA PRO A 518 -5.69 9.20 15.70
C PRO A 518 -6.57 8.57 14.63
N LEU A 519 -6.39 8.94 13.36
CA LEU A 519 -7.14 8.37 12.26
C LEU A 519 -6.19 7.76 11.23
N VAL A 520 -6.41 6.49 10.93
CA VAL A 520 -5.84 5.80 9.78
C VAL A 520 -7.00 5.12 9.04
N ARG A 521 -7.13 5.39 7.73
CA ARG A 521 -8.14 4.77 6.87
C ARG A 521 -7.56 4.58 5.48
N ILE A 522 -7.09 3.37 5.19
CA ILE A 522 -6.51 3.03 3.89
C ILE A 522 -7.41 2.03 3.18
N ILE A 523 -7.78 2.31 1.93
CA ILE A 523 -8.59 1.43 1.08
C ILE A 523 -7.78 1.06 -0.16
N ILE A 524 -7.65 -0.24 -0.44
CA ILE A 524 -6.94 -0.79 -1.60
C ILE A 524 -7.89 -1.76 -2.30
N GLN A 525 -8.51 -1.35 -3.41
CA GLN A 525 -9.54 -2.15 -4.08
C GLN A 525 -9.36 -2.31 -5.58
N GLN A 526 -9.78 -3.44 -6.16
CA GLN A 526 -9.87 -3.60 -7.61
C GLN A 526 -8.54 -3.35 -8.36
N ASN A 527 -7.38 -3.54 -7.72
CA ASN A 527 -6.07 -3.40 -8.37
C ASN A 527 -5.57 -4.73 -8.90
N LYS A 528 -4.85 -4.67 -10.03
CA LYS A 528 -4.17 -5.82 -10.64
C LYS A 528 -2.66 -5.61 -10.59
N ALA A 529 -2.00 -6.33 -9.69
CA ALA A 529 -0.54 -6.46 -9.66
C ALA A 529 -0.14 -7.70 -10.47
N TRP A 530 0.38 -7.49 -11.68
CA TRP A 530 0.73 -8.57 -12.60
C TRP A 530 2.24 -8.66 -12.77
N LYS A 531 2.86 -9.77 -12.37
CA LYS A 531 4.31 -10.00 -12.43
C LYS A 531 5.11 -8.92 -11.70
N SER A 532 4.83 -8.75 -10.40
CA SER A 532 5.63 -7.88 -9.53
C SER A 532 6.90 -8.57 -9.02
N MET A 533 7.79 -7.83 -8.36
CA MET A 533 8.98 -8.39 -7.69
C MET A 533 9.93 -9.12 -8.64
N GLN A 534 10.09 -8.61 -9.87
CA GLN A 534 10.91 -9.24 -10.92
C GLN A 534 12.41 -8.87 -10.83
N ASN A 535 12.76 -7.88 -10.02
CA ASN A 535 14.14 -7.42 -9.83
C ASN A 535 14.60 -7.51 -8.36
N GLY A 536 13.75 -7.12 -7.40
CA GLY A 536 14.00 -7.19 -5.96
C GLY A 536 13.43 -8.42 -5.26
N ASN A 537 13.67 -8.57 -3.95
CA ASN A 537 13.09 -9.62 -3.08
C ASN A 537 12.78 -9.09 -1.66
N ASP A 538 12.11 -9.90 -0.83
CA ASP A 538 11.63 -9.62 0.54
C ASP A 538 10.50 -8.59 0.61
N PHE A 539 9.57 -8.61 -0.35
CA PHE A 539 8.39 -7.72 -0.35
C PHE A 539 7.14 -8.40 -0.97
N GLY A 540 6.03 -7.65 -1.00
CA GLY A 540 4.76 -8.09 -1.57
C GLY A 540 4.46 -7.47 -2.94
N GLY A 541 3.60 -8.12 -3.74
CA GLY A 541 3.00 -7.46 -4.90
C GLY A 541 2.14 -6.27 -4.46
N ILE A 542 1.25 -6.53 -3.50
CA ILE A 542 0.51 -5.51 -2.73
C ILE A 542 0.94 -5.63 -1.26
N GLU A 543 1.39 -4.52 -0.68
CA GLU A 543 2.04 -4.50 0.62
C GLU A 543 1.55 -3.37 1.52
N THR A 544 1.35 -3.66 2.82
CA THR A 544 0.95 -2.68 3.85
C THR A 544 1.83 -2.78 5.09
N TRP A 545 2.06 -1.64 5.75
CA TRP A 545 2.90 -1.53 6.93
C TRP A 545 2.22 -0.74 8.05
N GLN A 546 2.57 -1.10 9.29
CA GLN A 546 2.27 -0.34 10.53
C GLN A 546 0.81 -0.35 10.98
N HIS A 547 0.10 0.78 10.90
CA HIS A 547 -1.15 0.98 11.61
C HIS A 547 -2.36 0.84 10.69
N GLY A 548 -3.47 0.28 11.18
CA GLY A 548 -4.76 0.26 10.51
C GLY A 548 -5.81 1.08 11.25
N PRO A 549 -7.09 1.02 10.83
CA PRO A 549 -7.62 0.08 9.83
C PRO A 549 -7.09 0.24 8.39
N VAL A 550 -6.76 -0.89 7.77
CA VAL A 550 -6.48 -0.98 6.32
C VAL A 550 -7.39 -2.02 5.69
N TYR A 551 -8.12 -1.65 4.64
CA TYR A 551 -9.08 -2.48 3.92
C TYR A 551 -8.50 -2.82 2.55
N THR A 552 -8.19 -4.09 2.30
CA THR A 552 -7.63 -4.58 1.03
C THR A 552 -8.56 -5.63 0.45
N PHE A 553 -9.27 -5.30 -0.63
CA PHE A 553 -10.29 -6.21 -1.17
C PHE A 553 -10.46 -6.18 -2.68
N ASN A 554 -10.96 -7.29 -3.25
CA ASN A 554 -11.20 -7.44 -4.68
C ASN A 554 -9.96 -7.15 -5.54
N ASN A 555 -8.75 -7.45 -5.04
CA ASN A 555 -7.50 -7.28 -5.80
C ASN A 555 -7.02 -8.60 -6.39
N ILE A 556 -6.18 -8.52 -7.41
CA ILE A 556 -5.41 -9.65 -7.95
C ILE A 556 -3.92 -9.36 -7.78
N SER A 557 -3.21 -10.32 -7.19
CA SER A 557 -1.74 -10.32 -7.16
C SER A 557 -1.24 -11.62 -7.79
N HIS A 558 -0.76 -11.49 -9.04
CA HIS A 558 -0.23 -12.58 -9.85
C HIS A 558 1.29 -12.50 -9.94
N ASP A 559 1.94 -13.62 -9.66
CA ASP A 559 3.37 -13.81 -9.85
C ASP A 559 4.26 -12.75 -9.15
N ALA A 560 4.05 -12.58 -7.83
CA ALA A 560 5.03 -11.90 -6.99
C ALA A 560 6.23 -12.81 -6.73
N ARG A 561 7.30 -12.62 -7.52
CA ARG A 561 8.40 -13.60 -7.64
C ARG A 561 9.45 -13.48 -6.53
N GLY A 562 10.05 -12.30 -6.38
CA GLY A 562 11.11 -12.07 -5.40
C GLY A 562 12.33 -12.98 -5.58
N GLN A 563 12.85 -13.10 -6.81
CA GLN A 563 13.84 -14.12 -7.17
C GLN A 563 15.07 -14.15 -6.23
N GLN A 564 15.55 -15.38 -5.95
CA GLN A 564 16.75 -15.66 -5.17
C GLN A 564 17.62 -16.71 -5.87
N GLU A 565 18.01 -16.42 -7.11
CA GLU A 565 18.56 -17.41 -8.04
C GLU A 565 19.84 -18.08 -7.50
N GLY A 566 20.77 -17.31 -6.93
CA GLY A 566 21.98 -17.88 -6.33
C GLY A 566 21.68 -18.94 -5.25
N LYS A 567 20.63 -18.74 -4.46
CA LYS A 567 20.18 -19.72 -3.46
C LYS A 567 19.59 -20.98 -4.10
N ARG A 568 18.84 -20.83 -5.21
CA ARG A 568 18.29 -21.96 -5.96
C ARG A 568 19.40 -22.88 -6.46
N VAL A 569 20.40 -22.30 -7.12
CA VAL A 569 21.47 -23.07 -7.75
C VAL A 569 22.32 -23.78 -6.68
N ILE A 570 22.61 -23.12 -5.55
CA ILE A 570 23.38 -23.73 -4.46
C ILE A 570 22.61 -24.85 -3.77
N ASN A 571 21.32 -24.67 -3.51
CA ASN A 571 20.51 -25.61 -2.74
C ASN A 571 19.74 -26.64 -3.60
N GLY A 572 19.75 -26.49 -4.92
CA GLY A 572 18.89 -27.22 -5.86
C GLY A 572 17.41 -26.79 -5.82
N SER A 573 17.03 -25.87 -4.93
CA SER A 573 15.66 -25.38 -4.77
C SER A 573 15.60 -24.00 -4.11
N THR A 574 14.64 -23.17 -4.52
CA THR A 574 14.21 -21.96 -3.83
C THR A 574 12.83 -21.57 -4.31
N GLN A 575 12.03 -21.04 -3.40
CA GLN A 575 10.71 -20.49 -3.70
C GLN A 575 10.72 -19.00 -4.06
N GLY A 576 11.91 -18.42 -4.26
CA GLY A 576 12.09 -16.97 -4.18
C GLY A 576 11.75 -16.44 -2.78
N PHE A 577 11.58 -15.13 -2.66
CA PHE A 577 11.14 -14.47 -1.44
C PHE A 577 10.27 -13.25 -1.77
N GLY A 578 9.29 -13.46 -2.64
CA GLY A 578 8.22 -12.52 -2.95
C GLY A 578 6.88 -13.10 -2.55
N HIS A 579 5.94 -12.23 -2.17
CA HIS A 579 4.64 -12.63 -1.64
C HIS A 579 3.51 -11.93 -2.39
N ALA A 580 2.36 -12.59 -2.58
CA ALA A 580 1.25 -11.94 -3.31
C ALA A 580 0.71 -10.74 -2.51
N TYR A 581 0.44 -10.95 -1.21
CA TYR A 581 0.04 -9.95 -0.23
C TYR A 581 0.99 -10.00 0.97
N TYR A 582 1.54 -8.84 1.38
CA TYR A 582 2.51 -8.77 2.47
C TYR A 582 2.15 -7.69 3.50
N LEU A 583 2.11 -8.07 4.77
CA LEU A 583 2.00 -7.18 5.91
C LEU A 583 3.32 -7.14 6.69
N ASP A 584 3.99 -5.98 6.76
CA ASP A 584 5.19 -5.79 7.59
C ASP A 584 4.94 -4.82 8.75
N GLY A 585 4.85 -5.40 9.95
CA GLY A 585 4.38 -4.71 11.14
C GLY A 585 2.98 -4.13 10.95
N GLY A 586 2.19 -4.62 9.99
CA GLY A 586 0.82 -4.19 9.71
C GLY A 586 -0.17 -4.78 10.71
N ASN A 587 -0.97 -3.93 11.35
CA ASN A 587 -1.95 -4.32 12.36
C ASN A 587 -3.33 -3.74 12.04
N LYS A 588 -4.40 -4.42 12.45
CA LYS A 588 -5.78 -4.05 12.12
C LYS A 588 -6.02 -4.00 10.60
N ASN A 589 -5.59 -5.04 9.88
CA ASN A 589 -5.82 -5.17 8.44
C ASN A 589 -6.99 -6.12 8.17
N TYR A 590 -7.80 -5.80 7.16
CA TYR A 590 -8.87 -6.62 6.63
C TYR A 590 -8.56 -6.95 5.17
N LEU A 591 -8.23 -8.21 4.89
CA LEU A 591 -7.96 -8.73 3.55
C LEU A 591 -9.09 -9.67 3.15
N PHE A 592 -9.90 -9.27 2.18
CA PHE A 592 -11.03 -10.10 1.76
C PHE A 592 -11.33 -10.06 0.28
N ASN A 593 -11.92 -11.14 -0.23
CA ASN A 593 -12.25 -11.29 -1.65
C ASN A 593 -11.05 -11.05 -2.56
N ASN A 594 -9.82 -11.27 -2.09
CA ASN A 594 -8.64 -11.11 -2.93
C ASN A 594 -8.29 -12.43 -3.61
N ILE A 595 -7.68 -12.31 -4.77
CA ILE A 595 -7.14 -13.44 -5.53
C ILE A 595 -5.61 -13.36 -5.49
N ALA A 596 -4.98 -14.42 -5.00
CA ALA A 596 -3.55 -14.64 -5.04
C ALA A 596 -3.25 -15.77 -6.04
N TRP A 597 -2.37 -15.51 -7.00
CA TRP A 597 -2.06 -16.44 -8.07
C TRP A 597 -0.55 -16.62 -8.26
N GLY A 598 -0.04 -17.80 -7.95
CA GLY A 598 1.33 -18.20 -8.23
C GLY A 598 1.49 -18.94 -9.56
N LYS A 599 2.68 -18.82 -10.15
CA LYS A 599 3.03 -19.46 -11.42
C LYS A 599 3.52 -20.90 -11.24
N SER A 600 4.17 -21.20 -10.11
CA SER A 600 4.55 -22.56 -9.72
C SER A 600 4.61 -22.66 -8.19
N ASN A 601 4.21 -23.82 -7.68
CA ASN A 601 4.44 -24.25 -6.31
C ASN A 601 5.64 -25.22 -6.19
N ASP A 602 6.30 -25.60 -7.28
CA ASP A 602 7.49 -26.45 -7.23
C ASP A 602 8.74 -25.63 -6.92
N GLN A 603 9.37 -25.85 -5.75
CA GLN A 603 10.55 -25.13 -5.30
C GLN A 603 11.81 -25.37 -6.16
N THR A 604 11.83 -26.40 -7.01
CA THR A 604 12.93 -26.63 -7.94
C THR A 604 12.82 -25.75 -9.19
N ASN A 605 11.60 -25.30 -9.51
CA ASN A 605 11.29 -24.45 -10.65
C ASN A 605 11.73 -22.99 -10.37
N PRO A 606 12.47 -22.32 -11.29
CA PRO A 606 12.81 -20.89 -11.14
C PRO A 606 11.57 -19.97 -11.06
N LEU A 607 10.40 -20.48 -11.47
CA LEU A 607 9.11 -19.81 -11.42
C LEU A 607 8.28 -20.21 -10.19
N ALA A 608 8.92 -20.66 -9.10
CA ALA A 608 8.25 -20.84 -7.81
C ALA A 608 7.79 -19.51 -7.19
N ASN A 609 6.65 -19.50 -6.49
CA ASN A 609 6.17 -18.36 -5.70
C ASN A 609 6.09 -18.74 -4.21
N CYS A 610 6.66 -17.90 -3.34
CA CYS A 610 6.88 -18.22 -1.93
C CYS A 610 5.59 -18.35 -1.12
N SER A 611 4.76 -17.30 -1.08
CA SER A 611 3.46 -17.40 -0.41
C SER A 611 2.39 -16.44 -0.92
N ALA A 612 1.13 -16.84 -0.76
CA ALA A 612 -0.01 -15.96 -1.05
C ALA A 612 -0.11 -14.84 0.00
N PHE A 613 -0.12 -15.18 1.28
CA PHE A 613 -0.18 -14.22 2.38
C PHE A 613 1.08 -14.29 3.24
N GLN A 614 1.72 -13.15 3.48
CA GLN A 614 2.88 -13.03 4.36
C GLN A 614 2.59 -12.00 5.46
N ALA A 615 2.99 -12.30 6.68
CA ALA A 615 2.97 -11.36 7.80
C ALA A 615 4.25 -11.45 8.63
N ILE A 616 4.77 -10.30 9.09
CA ILE A 616 5.89 -10.24 10.04
C ILE A 616 5.68 -9.17 11.10
N HIS A 617 5.90 -9.48 12.39
CA HIS A 617 5.67 -8.56 13.52
C HIS A 617 4.27 -7.90 13.53
N CYS A 618 3.30 -8.54 12.92
CA CYS A 618 1.93 -8.05 12.79
C CYS A 618 1.09 -8.52 13.99
N HIS A 619 -0.08 -7.94 14.21
CA HIS A 619 -1.08 -8.36 15.20
C HIS A 619 -2.49 -7.98 14.68
N GLN A 620 -3.53 -8.70 15.09
CA GLN A 620 -4.92 -8.29 14.80
C GLN A 620 -5.27 -8.09 13.31
N ASN A 621 -5.03 -9.10 12.48
CA ASN A 621 -5.38 -9.03 11.05
C ASN A 621 -6.36 -10.15 10.69
N SER A 622 -7.28 -9.84 9.78
CA SER A 622 -8.32 -10.72 9.25
C SER A 622 -8.07 -11.03 7.78
N TYR A 623 -8.15 -12.31 7.43
CA TYR A 623 -8.09 -12.82 6.06
C TYR A 623 -9.35 -13.64 5.84
N PHE A 624 -10.25 -13.18 4.98
CA PHE A 624 -11.50 -13.90 4.78
C PHE A 624 -12.00 -13.90 3.34
N ASN A 625 -12.60 -14.99 2.91
CA ASN A 625 -13.15 -15.15 1.56
C ASN A 625 -12.12 -14.83 0.45
N ASN A 626 -10.85 -15.16 0.66
CA ASN A 626 -9.81 -15.00 -0.36
C ASN A 626 -9.59 -16.34 -1.09
N SER A 627 -9.14 -16.26 -2.35
CA SER A 627 -8.72 -17.43 -3.13
C SER A 627 -7.21 -17.40 -3.37
N ALA A 628 -6.50 -18.45 -2.96
CA ALA A 628 -5.07 -18.61 -3.16
C ALA A 628 -4.78 -19.91 -3.94
N TRP A 629 -4.05 -19.78 -5.06
CA TRP A 629 -3.73 -20.90 -5.93
C TRP A 629 -2.25 -20.95 -6.33
N ASN A 630 -1.68 -22.16 -6.29
CA ASN A 630 -0.36 -22.52 -6.85
C ASN A 630 0.83 -21.78 -6.22
N PHE A 631 0.96 -21.89 -4.90
CA PHE A 631 2.08 -21.35 -4.12
C PHE A 631 2.82 -22.44 -3.36
N VAL A 632 4.06 -22.17 -2.97
CA VAL A 632 4.76 -23.05 -2.04
C VAL A 632 4.13 -23.01 -0.65
N ASN A 633 3.74 -21.83 -0.17
CA ASN A 633 3.00 -21.67 1.09
C ASN A 633 1.69 -20.90 0.87
N GLY A 634 0.63 -21.28 1.56
CA GLY A 634 -0.63 -20.54 1.55
C GLY A 634 -0.47 -19.25 2.35
N SER A 635 -0.27 -19.38 3.66
CA SER A 635 -0.06 -18.27 4.58
C SER A 635 1.18 -18.49 5.43
N ARG A 636 2.02 -17.47 5.52
CA ARG A 636 3.30 -17.49 6.24
C ARG A 636 3.40 -16.35 7.24
N ARG A 637 3.73 -16.67 8.49
CA ARG A 637 3.97 -15.71 9.57
C ARG A 637 5.42 -15.81 10.02
N GLN A 638 6.23 -14.84 9.59
CA GLN A 638 7.59 -14.68 10.10
C GLN A 638 7.55 -13.94 11.43
N SER A 639 8.34 -14.37 12.43
CA SER A 639 8.30 -13.79 13.78
C SER A 639 6.86 -13.62 14.30
N PRO A 640 6.09 -14.72 14.38
CA PRO A 640 4.71 -14.68 14.81
C PRO A 640 4.62 -14.14 16.23
N VAL A 641 3.66 -13.26 16.47
CA VAL A 641 3.23 -12.85 17.81
C VAL A 641 1.91 -13.55 18.16
N PRO A 642 1.62 -13.80 19.44
CA PRO A 642 0.44 -14.56 19.84
C PRO A 642 -0.88 -13.87 19.52
N GLY A 643 -1.90 -14.68 19.26
CA GLY A 643 -3.31 -14.28 19.24
C GLY A 643 -3.79 -13.38 18.09
N ARG A 644 -5.10 -13.19 18.07
CA ARG A 644 -5.86 -12.18 17.31
C ARG A 644 -5.65 -12.25 15.81
N ARG A 645 -5.76 -13.44 15.23
CA ARG A 645 -5.75 -13.63 13.78
C ARG A 645 -7.05 -14.26 13.34
N LYS A 646 -7.65 -13.78 12.25
CA LYS A 646 -8.84 -14.41 11.67
C LYS A 646 -8.51 -14.97 10.28
N PHE A 647 -8.76 -16.26 10.06
CA PHE A 647 -8.73 -16.92 8.75
C PHE A 647 -10.09 -17.58 8.52
N VAL A 648 -10.97 -16.93 7.76
CA VAL A 648 -12.38 -17.32 7.64
C VAL A 648 -12.79 -17.51 6.17
N GLY A 649 -13.31 -18.67 5.77
CA GLY A 649 -13.90 -18.83 4.44
C GLY A 649 -12.91 -18.75 3.27
N ASN A 650 -11.60 -18.97 3.47
CA ASN A 650 -10.62 -18.87 2.38
C ASN A 650 -10.47 -20.19 1.61
N ILE A 651 -10.11 -20.10 0.33
CA ILE A 651 -9.68 -21.25 -0.48
C ILE A 651 -8.15 -21.26 -0.59
N PHE A 652 -7.54 -22.39 -0.23
CA PHE A 652 -6.14 -22.69 -0.51
C PHE A 652 -6.06 -23.93 -1.41
N GLN A 653 -5.65 -23.74 -2.67
CA GLN A 653 -5.55 -24.81 -3.66
C GLN A 653 -4.12 -24.93 -4.19
N ASP A 654 -3.62 -26.17 -4.30
CA ASP A 654 -2.30 -26.50 -4.83
C ASP A 654 -1.16 -25.80 -4.06
N ILE A 655 -1.06 -26.08 -2.76
CA ILE A 655 -0.01 -25.55 -1.87
C ILE A 655 1.01 -26.64 -1.56
N SER A 656 2.22 -26.53 -2.08
CA SER A 656 3.16 -27.67 -2.06
C SER A 656 3.88 -27.90 -0.73
N ASP A 657 4.00 -26.90 0.14
CA ASP A 657 4.67 -27.02 1.45
C ASP A 657 3.72 -26.79 2.62
N TRP A 658 3.42 -25.55 3.02
CA TRP A 658 2.59 -25.26 4.19
C TRP A 658 1.36 -24.44 3.84
N ALA A 659 0.15 -24.94 4.13
CA ALA A 659 -1.05 -24.09 4.06
C ALA A 659 -0.99 -22.97 5.11
N PHE A 660 -0.65 -23.32 6.36
CA PHE A 660 -0.58 -22.38 7.49
C PHE A 660 0.77 -22.47 8.23
N TRP A 661 1.80 -21.79 7.70
CA TRP A 661 3.07 -21.61 8.41
C TRP A 661 2.94 -20.46 9.43
N HIS A 662 2.34 -20.75 10.58
CA HIS A 662 1.92 -19.73 11.56
C HIS A 662 2.70 -19.71 12.87
N TRP A 663 3.55 -20.71 13.09
CA TRP A 663 4.61 -20.72 14.09
C TRP A 663 5.96 -21.07 13.44
N LYS A 664 7.07 -20.82 14.14
CA LYS A 664 8.39 -21.25 13.64
C LYS A 664 8.49 -22.79 13.74
N PRO A 665 8.61 -23.52 12.62
CA PRO A 665 8.66 -24.98 12.64
C PRO A 665 9.97 -25.45 13.25
N ALA A 666 9.93 -26.60 13.91
CA ALA A 666 11.12 -27.34 14.29
C ALA A 666 11.93 -27.70 13.03
N LYS A 667 13.25 -27.87 13.16
CA LYS A 667 14.10 -28.18 11.99
C LYS A 667 13.73 -29.52 11.36
N THR A 668 13.34 -30.48 12.19
CA THR A 668 12.84 -31.78 11.75
C THR A 668 11.57 -32.13 12.53
N ASP A 669 10.76 -33.01 11.95
CA ASP A 669 9.55 -33.54 12.58
C ASP A 669 9.86 -34.27 13.90
N ARG A 670 11.01 -34.96 13.99
CA ARG A 670 11.43 -35.68 15.21
C ARG A 670 11.89 -34.75 16.34
N GLU A 671 12.37 -33.55 16.00
CA GLU A 671 12.81 -32.54 16.97
C GLU A 671 11.65 -31.70 17.52
N ALA A 672 10.44 -31.84 16.98
CA ALA A 672 9.25 -31.17 17.49
C ALA A 672 8.76 -31.82 18.79
N ASN A 673 9.47 -31.60 19.89
CA ASN A 673 9.07 -32.10 21.21
C ASN A 673 8.44 -30.96 22.02
N ALA A 674 7.12 -31.05 22.26
CA ALA A 674 6.40 -30.09 23.09
C ALA A 674 6.92 -30.06 24.55
N ASN A 675 7.55 -31.14 25.03
CA ASN A 675 8.09 -31.24 26.39
C ASN A 675 9.41 -30.47 26.59
N ASP A 676 10.10 -30.10 25.50
CA ASP A 676 11.40 -29.40 25.56
C ASP A 676 11.27 -27.87 25.42
N VAL A 677 10.05 -27.35 25.27
CA VAL A 677 9.78 -25.92 25.04
C VAL A 677 10.03 -25.07 26.30
N GLY A 678 10.06 -25.69 27.49
CA GLY A 678 10.16 -24.98 28.77
C GLY A 678 8.89 -24.19 29.09
N ASP A 679 8.96 -23.33 30.12
CA ASP A 679 7.87 -22.43 30.48
C ASP A 679 7.70 -21.36 29.37
N ILE A 680 6.56 -21.41 28.68
CA ILE A 680 6.25 -20.58 27.51
C ILE A 680 5.75 -19.18 27.94
N GLY A 681 5.65 -18.92 29.26
CA GLY A 681 5.27 -17.64 29.85
C GLY A 681 3.88 -17.14 29.44
N ASP A 682 3.61 -15.85 29.71
CA ASP A 682 2.41 -15.11 29.28
C ASP A 682 2.37 -14.85 27.74
N ASP A 683 3.25 -15.49 26.96
CA ASP A 683 3.47 -15.28 25.52
C ASP A 683 2.57 -16.17 24.62
N VAL A 684 1.37 -16.55 25.06
CA VAL A 684 0.38 -17.28 24.22
C VAL A 684 -1.07 -16.84 24.49
N ASP A 685 -1.81 -16.42 23.46
CA ASP A 685 -3.24 -16.03 23.54
C ASP A 685 -4.07 -16.70 22.42
N PHE A 686 -3.96 -18.02 22.28
CA PHE A 686 -4.58 -18.79 21.20
C PHE A 686 -6.11 -18.68 21.14
N GLY A 687 -6.77 -18.52 22.30
CA GLY A 687 -8.22 -18.34 22.38
C GLY A 687 -8.74 -17.08 21.69
N THR A 688 -7.85 -16.21 21.19
CA THR A 688 -8.24 -15.03 20.40
C THR A 688 -8.01 -15.20 18.89
N ASN A 689 -7.49 -16.34 18.46
CA ASN A 689 -7.42 -16.68 17.04
C ASN A 689 -8.76 -17.23 16.56
N VAL A 690 -9.05 -17.06 15.28
CA VAL A 690 -10.22 -17.56 14.58
C VAL A 690 -9.77 -18.31 13.33
N TYR A 691 -10.16 -19.57 13.21
CA TYR A 691 -10.08 -20.35 11.97
C TYR A 691 -11.45 -20.93 11.71
N ALA A 692 -12.06 -20.54 10.60
CA ALA A 692 -13.44 -20.87 10.30
C ALA A 692 -13.62 -21.17 8.81
N ASN A 693 -14.26 -22.29 8.48
CA ASN A 693 -14.79 -22.57 7.14
C ASN A 693 -13.76 -22.43 5.98
N ASN A 694 -12.47 -22.70 6.22
CA ASN A 694 -11.48 -22.66 5.14
C ASN A 694 -11.55 -23.96 4.33
N VAL A 695 -11.41 -23.85 3.01
CA VAL A 695 -11.39 -24.99 2.09
C VAL A 695 -9.97 -25.19 1.59
N VAL A 696 -9.46 -26.40 1.78
CA VAL A 696 -8.11 -26.76 1.33
C VAL A 696 -8.13 -27.91 0.32
N ASN A 697 -7.26 -27.82 -0.68
CA ASN A 697 -7.07 -28.84 -1.71
C ASN A 697 -5.60 -28.90 -2.16
N GLY A 698 -5.06 -30.11 -2.34
CA GLY A 698 -3.70 -30.29 -2.87
C GLY A 698 -2.62 -29.67 -1.96
N ILE A 699 -2.68 -29.96 -0.66
CA ILE A 699 -1.76 -29.40 0.35
C ILE A 699 -0.64 -30.39 0.69
N GLY A 700 0.60 -29.91 0.76
CA GLY A 700 1.74 -30.71 1.21
C GLY A 700 1.71 -31.01 2.70
N LYS A 701 1.62 -29.96 3.54
CA LYS A 701 1.44 -30.02 5.00
C LYS A 701 0.46 -28.96 5.43
N MET A 702 -0.40 -29.30 6.38
CA MET A 702 -1.43 -28.38 6.83
C MET A 702 -0.85 -27.16 7.55
N GLY A 703 0.14 -27.32 8.44
CA GLY A 703 0.77 -26.16 9.05
C GLY A 703 1.73 -26.39 10.19
N SER A 704 2.23 -25.28 10.73
CA SER A 704 2.86 -25.21 12.05
C SER A 704 2.19 -24.08 12.81
N TYR A 705 1.64 -24.37 14.00
CA TYR A 705 0.80 -23.45 14.76
C TYR A 705 1.18 -23.36 16.25
N LEU A 706 1.63 -24.48 16.81
CA LEU A 706 1.97 -24.60 18.22
C LEU A 706 3.38 -24.07 18.54
N PRO A 707 3.64 -23.61 19.79
CA PRO A 707 4.93 -23.07 20.18
C PRO A 707 6.11 -24.04 20.01
N SER A 708 5.82 -25.34 20.09
CA SER A 708 6.76 -26.44 19.83
C SER A 708 7.34 -26.44 18.42
N GLY A 709 6.70 -25.74 17.47
CA GLY A 709 7.05 -25.82 16.07
C GLY A 709 6.69 -27.16 15.42
N SER A 710 5.75 -27.91 16.02
CA SER A 710 5.29 -29.19 15.46
C SER A 710 4.80 -29.07 14.02
N TRP A 711 5.09 -30.12 13.25
CA TRP A 711 4.69 -30.25 11.85
C TRP A 711 3.32 -30.93 11.81
N LEU A 712 2.25 -30.14 11.67
CA LEU A 712 0.88 -30.64 11.56
C LEU A 712 0.64 -31.00 10.09
N LYS A 713 0.74 -32.29 9.76
CA LYS A 713 0.84 -32.74 8.37
C LYS A 713 -0.52 -32.82 7.71
N SER A 714 -1.49 -33.41 8.41
CA SER A 714 -2.84 -33.62 7.89
C SER A 714 -3.81 -32.51 8.31
N PHE A 715 -4.97 -32.46 7.64
CA PHE A 715 -6.09 -31.61 8.04
C PHE A 715 -6.51 -31.88 9.50
N ASP A 716 -6.61 -33.15 9.87
CA ASP A 716 -7.03 -33.58 11.22
C ASP A 716 -6.00 -33.23 12.29
N ASP A 717 -4.69 -33.33 12.00
CA ASP A 717 -3.63 -32.92 12.95
C ASP A 717 -3.78 -31.44 13.30
N PHE A 718 -4.00 -30.61 12.28
CA PHE A 718 -4.12 -29.17 12.47
C PHE A 718 -5.43 -28.82 13.18
N LYS A 719 -6.54 -29.46 12.79
CA LYS A 719 -7.83 -29.32 13.46
C LYS A 719 -7.71 -29.65 14.95
N GLY A 720 -7.07 -30.78 15.31
CA GLY A 720 -6.84 -31.16 16.69
C GLY A 720 -5.98 -30.15 17.46
N ALA A 721 -4.98 -29.54 16.82
CA ALA A 721 -4.19 -28.47 17.44
C ALA A 721 -5.01 -27.20 17.71
N LEU A 722 -5.93 -26.83 16.81
CA LEU A 722 -6.84 -25.69 17.02
C LEU A 722 -7.81 -25.97 18.17
N GLU A 723 -8.41 -27.15 18.21
CA GLU A 723 -9.32 -27.59 19.29
C GLU A 723 -8.59 -27.64 20.64
N GLY A 724 -7.40 -28.25 20.70
CA GLY A 724 -6.60 -28.36 21.92
C GLY A 724 -6.11 -27.01 22.47
N THR A 725 -6.00 -25.99 21.61
CA THR A 725 -5.65 -24.62 21.99
C THR A 725 -6.87 -23.71 22.17
N LYS A 726 -8.09 -24.26 22.04
CA LYS A 726 -9.36 -23.53 22.19
C LYS A 726 -9.48 -22.35 21.22
N THR A 727 -8.96 -22.51 20.01
CA THR A 727 -9.10 -21.53 18.93
C THR A 727 -10.57 -21.40 18.53
N ILE A 728 -11.02 -20.19 18.19
CA ILE A 728 -12.43 -19.91 17.83
C ILE A 728 -12.73 -20.45 16.42
N GLY A 729 -13.93 -21.02 16.25
CA GLY A 729 -14.46 -21.48 14.97
C GLY A 729 -14.15 -22.95 14.66
N ASN A 730 -14.28 -23.32 13.39
CA ASN A 730 -14.00 -24.66 12.88
C ASN A 730 -13.06 -24.57 11.67
N LEU A 731 -12.04 -25.42 11.54
CA LEU A 731 -11.03 -25.25 10.47
C LEU A 731 -11.64 -25.16 9.04
N GLY A 732 -12.77 -25.84 8.81
CA GLY A 732 -13.47 -25.93 7.53
C GLY A 732 -13.40 -27.35 6.98
N CYS A 733 -12.97 -27.52 5.73
CA CYS A 733 -12.86 -28.85 5.14
C CYS A 733 -11.67 -29.02 4.18
N GLU A 734 -11.23 -30.27 4.04
CA GLU A 734 -10.38 -30.72 2.94
C GLU A 734 -11.26 -31.33 1.83
N GLU A 735 -11.08 -30.85 0.60
CA GLU A 735 -11.73 -31.40 -0.59
C GLU A 735 -10.69 -32.09 -1.48
N ARG A 736 -11.00 -33.31 -1.94
CA ARG A 736 -10.08 -34.07 -2.82
C ARG A 736 -10.02 -33.52 -4.23
N ALA A 737 -11.15 -33.09 -4.77
CA ALA A 737 -11.22 -32.47 -6.09
C ALA A 737 -10.95 -30.97 -5.97
N ALA A 738 -10.35 -30.40 -7.01
CA ALA A 738 -10.08 -28.96 -7.08
C ALA A 738 -11.39 -28.15 -6.88
N PRO A 739 -11.46 -27.24 -5.90
CA PRO A 739 -12.63 -26.39 -5.69
C PRO A 739 -12.79 -25.33 -6.77
N LEU A 740 -11.70 -24.79 -7.33
CA LEU A 740 -11.72 -23.79 -8.40
C LEU A 740 -11.78 -24.46 -9.78
N ARG A 741 -12.43 -23.80 -10.75
CA ARG A 741 -12.71 -24.36 -12.08
C ARG A 741 -11.48 -24.45 -13.01
N ASP A 742 -10.81 -23.33 -13.31
CA ASP A 742 -9.62 -23.30 -14.18
C ASP A 742 -8.73 -22.09 -13.82
N PRO A 743 -8.17 -22.05 -12.60
CA PRO A 743 -7.40 -20.89 -12.13
C PRO A 743 -6.14 -20.64 -12.97
N GLY A 744 -5.62 -21.66 -13.68
CA GLY A 744 -4.52 -21.52 -14.62
C GLY A 744 -4.82 -20.66 -15.85
N LYS A 745 -6.11 -20.50 -16.19
CA LYS A 745 -6.59 -19.58 -17.25
C LYS A 745 -7.26 -18.32 -16.68
N GLY A 746 -7.16 -18.09 -15.37
CA GLY A 746 -7.79 -16.97 -14.69
C GLY A 746 -9.29 -17.15 -14.41
N ASP A 747 -9.78 -18.40 -14.35
CA ASP A 747 -11.14 -18.71 -13.89
C ASP A 747 -11.13 -19.23 -12.45
N TYR A 748 -11.43 -18.33 -11.52
CA TYR A 748 -11.49 -18.59 -10.07
C TYR A 748 -12.91 -18.89 -9.58
N SER A 749 -13.88 -19.06 -10.48
CA SER A 749 -15.21 -19.53 -10.10
C SER A 749 -15.15 -20.95 -9.53
N LEU A 750 -16.12 -21.27 -8.68
CA LEU A 750 -16.21 -22.60 -8.09
C LEU A 750 -16.61 -23.66 -9.12
N ARG A 751 -16.01 -24.84 -8.99
CA ARG A 751 -16.45 -26.04 -9.69
C ARG A 751 -17.83 -26.43 -9.16
N ARG A 752 -18.74 -26.82 -10.06
CA ARG A 752 -20.05 -27.34 -9.71
C ARG A 752 -19.93 -28.48 -8.68
N GLY A 753 -20.65 -28.35 -7.56
CA GLY A 753 -20.66 -29.33 -6.48
C GLY A 753 -19.41 -29.32 -5.59
N SER A 754 -18.57 -28.28 -5.67
CA SER A 754 -17.51 -28.07 -4.67
C SER A 754 -18.12 -27.90 -3.27
N LYS A 755 -17.38 -28.36 -2.25
CA LYS A 755 -17.71 -28.12 -0.84
C LYS A 755 -17.53 -26.65 -0.43
N ALA A 756 -16.90 -25.83 -1.26
CA ALA A 756 -16.75 -24.40 -1.01
C ALA A 756 -18.07 -23.62 -1.13
N ILE A 757 -19.07 -24.18 -1.81
CA ILE A 757 -20.40 -23.56 -1.93
C ILE A 757 -21.05 -23.50 -0.54
N ASP A 758 -21.60 -22.35 -0.18
CA ASP A 758 -22.20 -22.04 1.13
C ASP A 758 -21.24 -22.21 2.34
N MET A 759 -19.92 -22.21 2.13
CA MET A 759 -18.89 -22.39 3.18
C MET A 759 -18.09 -21.11 3.49
N GLY A 760 -18.59 -19.96 3.09
CA GLY A 760 -17.95 -18.66 3.27
C GLY A 760 -18.06 -18.11 4.68
N GLY A 761 -17.28 -17.06 4.94
CA GLY A 761 -17.29 -16.30 6.19
C GLY A 761 -18.06 -15.00 6.09
N LYS A 762 -18.79 -14.66 7.15
CA LYS A 762 -19.22 -13.29 7.46
C LYS A 762 -18.39 -12.79 8.65
N VAL A 763 -17.70 -11.67 8.43
CA VAL A 763 -16.82 -11.03 9.42
C VAL A 763 -17.21 -9.57 9.50
N PHE A 764 -17.41 -9.04 10.71
CA PHE A 764 -17.72 -7.62 10.87
C PHE A 764 -16.49 -6.76 10.58
N VAL A 765 -16.66 -5.75 9.74
CA VAL A 765 -15.59 -4.84 9.33
C VAL A 765 -15.96 -3.42 9.72
N PRO A 766 -15.64 -2.99 10.96
CA PRO A 766 -15.98 -1.65 11.42
C PRO A 766 -15.32 -0.57 10.55
N TRP A 767 -16.07 0.48 10.23
CA TRP A 767 -15.54 1.63 9.50
C TRP A 767 -14.59 2.41 10.39
N SER A 768 -13.47 2.90 9.85
CA SER A 768 -12.44 3.54 10.67
C SER A 768 -12.97 4.81 11.34
N LEU A 769 -12.76 4.94 12.65
CA LEU A 769 -13.05 6.15 13.43
C LEU A 769 -11.77 6.72 14.04
N SER A 770 -11.84 7.97 14.47
CA SER A 770 -10.70 8.66 15.09
C SER A 770 -10.51 8.20 16.55
N ALA A 771 -9.29 7.83 16.93
CA ALA A 771 -8.90 7.53 18.30
C ALA A 771 -9.78 6.48 19.01
N VAL A 772 -10.01 5.32 18.37
CA VAL A 772 -10.73 4.19 18.97
C VAL A 772 -9.92 3.62 20.15
N CYS A 773 -10.45 3.75 21.37
CA CYS A 773 -9.75 3.39 22.61
C CYS A 773 -10.27 2.11 23.26
N ALA A 774 -11.40 1.57 22.77
CA ALA A 774 -11.93 0.27 23.13
C ALA A 774 -12.88 -0.21 22.02
N GLU A 775 -12.86 -1.49 21.67
CA GLU A 775 -13.72 -2.08 20.65
C GLU A 775 -13.96 -3.56 20.97
N TRP A 776 -15.20 -4.01 21.04
CA TRP A 776 -15.56 -5.36 21.46
C TRP A 776 -16.55 -5.97 20.48
N ASN A 777 -16.23 -7.17 20.02
CA ASN A 777 -17.20 -8.11 19.46
C ASN A 777 -17.57 -9.11 20.56
N PHE A 778 -18.86 -9.34 20.79
CA PHE A 778 -19.38 -10.02 21.98
C PHE A 778 -19.38 -11.56 21.84
N TYR A 779 -18.27 -12.11 21.35
CA TYR A 779 -17.95 -13.53 21.39
C TYR A 779 -16.83 -13.80 22.40
N PRO A 780 -16.75 -15.01 22.98
CA PRO A 780 -15.78 -15.31 24.03
C PRO A 780 -14.39 -15.57 23.48
N ALA A 781 -13.37 -15.38 24.31
CA ALA A 781 -11.99 -15.81 24.01
C ALA A 781 -11.88 -17.34 24.09
N GLY A 782 -12.10 -18.01 22.96
CA GLY A 782 -12.06 -19.46 22.85
C GLY A 782 -13.22 -20.05 23.65
N THR A 783 -12.91 -20.83 24.69
CA THR A 783 -13.93 -21.37 25.60
C THR A 783 -14.06 -20.59 26.91
N ASP A 784 -13.33 -19.48 27.09
CA ASP A 784 -13.47 -18.62 28.27
C ASP A 784 -14.66 -17.66 28.07
N HIS A 785 -15.84 -18.14 28.48
CA HIS A 785 -17.10 -17.39 28.38
C HIS A 785 -17.12 -16.11 29.25
N THR A 786 -16.13 -15.89 30.12
CA THR A 786 -16.03 -14.69 30.95
C THR A 786 -15.20 -13.58 30.31
N ARG A 787 -14.47 -13.85 29.23
CA ARG A 787 -13.53 -12.90 28.63
C ARG A 787 -14.00 -12.48 27.23
N ILE A 788 -14.47 -11.24 27.11
CA ILE A 788 -14.80 -10.61 25.83
C ILE A 788 -13.57 -9.85 25.33
N ILE A 789 -13.18 -10.10 24.08
CA ILE A 789 -11.91 -9.60 23.51
C ILE A 789 -12.05 -8.12 23.13
N ASP A 790 -11.07 -7.32 23.53
CA ASP A 790 -10.91 -5.96 23.01
C ASP A 790 -10.07 -5.98 21.73
N GLU A 791 -10.56 -5.37 20.67
CA GLU A 791 -10.00 -5.29 19.34
C GLU A 791 -9.74 -3.82 18.92
N HIS A 792 -9.56 -2.88 19.84
CA HIS A 792 -9.27 -1.50 19.44
C HIS A 792 -7.90 -1.35 18.77
N TRP A 793 -7.75 -0.29 17.97
CA TRP A 793 -6.46 0.13 17.46
C TRP A 793 -6.40 1.64 17.33
N PHE A 794 -5.41 2.25 17.99
CA PHE A 794 -5.11 3.67 17.91
C PHE A 794 -3.59 3.81 17.91
N ALA A 795 -3.00 4.44 16.90
CA ALA A 795 -1.55 4.65 16.85
C ALA A 795 -1.09 5.69 17.90
N ARG A 796 -0.76 5.23 19.11
CA ARG A 796 -0.39 6.04 20.27
C ARG A 796 1.09 6.45 20.27
N ASP A 797 1.46 7.44 21.08
CA ASP A 797 2.85 7.87 21.25
C ASP A 797 3.75 6.72 21.75
N TYR A 798 3.24 5.88 22.66
CA TYR A 798 3.96 4.72 23.20
C TYR A 798 4.11 3.54 22.22
N MET A 799 3.51 3.61 21.04
CA MET A 799 3.66 2.61 19.97
C MET A 799 4.79 3.02 19.03
N THR A 800 6.03 2.93 19.51
CA THR A 800 7.20 3.35 18.71
C THR A 800 7.88 2.21 17.96
N GLU A 801 7.91 0.98 18.48
CA GLU A 801 8.63 -0.14 17.83
C GLU A 801 7.65 -1.22 17.38
N ARG A 802 7.63 -1.54 16.07
CA ARG A 802 6.66 -2.50 15.49
C ARG A 802 6.65 -3.86 16.17
N LYS A 803 7.79 -4.28 16.73
CA LYS A 803 7.91 -5.55 17.46
C LYS A 803 7.10 -5.57 18.76
N LEU A 804 6.78 -4.42 19.32
CA LEU A 804 6.10 -4.24 20.61
C LEU A 804 4.66 -3.74 20.47
N TYR A 805 4.13 -3.58 19.25
CA TYR A 805 2.75 -3.07 19.10
C TYR A 805 1.71 -4.03 19.69
N HIS A 806 1.97 -5.33 19.69
CA HIS A 806 1.11 -6.33 20.32
C HIS A 806 1.04 -6.20 21.86
N SER A 807 2.01 -5.53 22.50
CA SER A 807 2.03 -5.27 23.94
C SER A 807 1.49 -3.89 24.31
N GLN A 808 0.68 -3.29 23.43
CA GLN A 808 -0.13 -2.14 23.83
C GLN A 808 -1.15 -2.57 24.89
N PRO A 809 -1.56 -1.66 25.80
CA PRO A 809 -2.68 -1.92 26.68
C PRO A 809 -3.93 -2.30 25.89
N MET A 810 -4.59 -3.37 26.32
CA MET A 810 -5.90 -3.81 25.81
C MET A 810 -6.87 -3.92 26.99
N TYR A 811 -8.15 -3.77 26.72
CA TYR A 811 -9.21 -3.57 27.71
C TYR A 811 -10.33 -4.61 27.54
N PRO A 812 -10.05 -5.93 27.61
CA PRO A 812 -11.08 -6.95 27.52
C PRO A 812 -12.10 -6.79 28.65
N LEU A 813 -13.38 -7.01 28.35
CA LEU A 813 -14.44 -6.99 29.36
C LEU A 813 -14.49 -8.34 30.10
N THR A 814 -14.83 -8.30 31.38
CA THR A 814 -15.17 -9.49 32.16
C THR A 814 -16.69 -9.63 32.22
N ALA A 815 -17.22 -10.68 31.60
CA ALA A 815 -18.63 -11.05 31.68
C ALA A 815 -18.93 -11.74 33.02
N VAL A 816 -20.03 -11.35 33.67
CA VAL A 816 -20.43 -11.77 35.01
C VAL A 816 -21.77 -12.49 34.93
N ASN A 817 -21.88 -13.63 35.62
CA ASN A 817 -23.05 -14.53 35.61
C ASN A 817 -23.44 -15.06 34.22
N VAL A 818 -22.50 -15.05 33.29
CA VAL A 818 -22.67 -15.54 31.91
C VAL A 818 -22.15 -16.96 31.78
N GLU A 819 -22.91 -17.81 31.09
CA GLU A 819 -22.57 -19.19 30.74
C GLU A 819 -22.34 -19.33 29.22
N ALA A 820 -21.81 -20.46 28.77
CA ALA A 820 -21.53 -20.68 27.35
C ALA A 820 -22.78 -20.61 26.46
N SER A 821 -23.95 -21.02 26.97
CA SER A 821 -25.24 -20.99 26.28
C SER A 821 -25.82 -19.58 26.09
N ASP A 822 -25.24 -18.58 26.74
CA ASP A 822 -25.66 -17.18 26.59
C ASP A 822 -25.04 -16.52 25.36
N TYR A 823 -23.99 -17.10 24.81
CA TYR A 823 -23.48 -16.71 23.50
C TYR A 823 -24.36 -17.33 22.42
N VAL A 824 -25.00 -16.49 21.63
CA VAL A 824 -25.97 -16.85 20.59
C VAL A 824 -25.52 -16.34 19.23
N ASP A 825 -26.15 -16.85 18.17
CA ASP A 825 -25.91 -16.34 16.83
C ASP A 825 -26.39 -14.88 16.71
N GLY A 826 -25.50 -14.02 16.20
CA GLY A 826 -25.81 -12.65 15.83
C GLY A 826 -25.71 -12.46 14.32
N PRO A 827 -26.27 -11.36 13.77
CA PRO A 827 -26.24 -11.11 12.33
C PRO A 827 -24.89 -10.60 11.78
N LEU A 828 -23.93 -10.16 12.58
CA LEU A 828 -22.68 -9.55 12.07
C LEU A 828 -21.61 -10.59 11.70
N GLU A 829 -21.58 -11.74 12.36
CA GLU A 829 -20.56 -12.77 12.14
C GLU A 829 -21.15 -14.19 12.13
N ASN A 830 -20.60 -15.10 11.33
CA ASN A 830 -21.10 -16.49 11.22
C ASN A 830 -20.04 -17.57 11.52
N PHE A 831 -18.86 -17.17 12.00
CA PHE A 831 -17.78 -18.11 12.32
C PHE A 831 -17.81 -18.61 13.77
N THR A 832 -18.63 -17.99 14.61
CA THR A 832 -18.87 -18.28 16.03
C THR A 832 -20.24 -17.72 16.42
N THR A 833 -20.72 -18.05 17.62
CA THR A 833 -21.83 -17.33 18.25
C THR A 833 -21.41 -15.89 18.56
N GLY A 834 -21.79 -14.96 17.70
CA GLY A 834 -21.25 -13.59 17.67
C GLY A 834 -21.82 -12.64 18.72
N ALA A 835 -22.94 -12.99 19.36
CA ALA A 835 -23.66 -12.10 20.27
C ALA A 835 -23.76 -12.67 21.69
N LEU A 836 -23.76 -11.78 22.69
CA LEU A 836 -24.00 -12.12 24.09
C LEU A 836 -25.43 -11.75 24.49
N LYS A 837 -26.20 -12.76 24.92
CA LYS A 837 -27.52 -12.58 25.54
C LYS A 837 -27.37 -12.16 27.00
N LEU A 838 -28.11 -11.13 27.38
CA LEU A 838 -28.18 -10.60 28.74
C LEU A 838 -29.56 -10.89 29.34
N ASP A 839 -29.54 -11.41 30.57
CA ASP A 839 -30.68 -11.88 31.34
C ASP A 839 -30.75 -11.17 32.72
N PRO A 840 -31.72 -10.27 32.92
CA PRO A 840 -31.92 -9.58 34.19
C PRO A 840 -32.18 -10.51 35.38
N ALA A 841 -32.83 -11.66 35.17
CA ALA A 841 -33.13 -12.60 36.26
C ALA A 841 -31.86 -13.24 36.82
N ARG A 842 -30.88 -13.50 35.95
CA ARG A 842 -29.54 -13.99 36.32
C ARG A 842 -28.53 -12.88 36.61
N LYS A 843 -28.94 -11.61 36.45
CA LYS A 843 -28.08 -10.44 36.71
C LYS A 843 -26.79 -10.49 35.89
N THR A 844 -26.92 -10.78 34.60
CA THR A 844 -25.77 -10.84 33.69
C THR A 844 -25.34 -9.44 33.26
N TYR A 845 -24.04 -9.18 33.20
CA TYR A 845 -23.47 -7.94 32.68
C TYR A 845 -21.99 -8.14 32.33
N ALA A 846 -21.35 -7.15 31.73
CA ALA A 846 -19.90 -7.12 31.54
C ALA A 846 -19.29 -5.88 32.19
N VAL A 847 -18.07 -6.01 32.71
CA VAL A 847 -17.40 -4.96 33.47
C VAL A 847 -15.91 -4.85 33.13
N LEU A 848 -15.41 -3.63 33.18
CA LEU A 848 -14.00 -3.30 33.19
C LEU A 848 -13.72 -2.37 34.37
N SER A 849 -12.80 -2.78 35.24
CA SER A 849 -12.53 -2.01 36.45
C SER A 849 -11.78 -0.71 36.16
N ASP A 850 -12.07 0.31 36.98
CA ASP A 850 -11.37 1.59 36.93
C ASP A 850 -9.84 1.43 37.02
N ALA A 851 -9.38 0.57 37.93
CA ALA A 851 -7.98 0.26 38.12
C ALA A 851 -7.29 -0.30 36.86
N LYS A 852 -8.01 -1.08 36.03
CA LYS A 852 -7.47 -1.59 34.74
C LYS A 852 -7.42 -0.50 33.68
N LEU A 853 -8.42 0.38 33.62
CA LEU A 853 -8.45 1.52 32.69
C LEU A 853 -7.33 2.52 32.99
N ASN A 854 -7.01 2.73 34.27
CA ASN A 854 -6.04 3.71 34.73
C ASN A 854 -4.65 3.11 35.03
N MET A 855 -4.42 1.84 34.69
CA MET A 855 -3.15 1.17 34.97
C MET A 855 -1.99 1.84 34.20
N PRO A 856 -0.97 2.41 34.90
CA PRO A 856 0.14 3.06 34.23
C PRO A 856 0.94 2.11 33.34
N LEU A 857 1.31 2.59 32.14
CA LEU A 857 2.17 1.86 31.20
C LEU A 857 3.59 2.41 31.27
N VAL A 858 4.55 1.56 31.64
CA VAL A 858 5.99 1.92 31.60
C VAL A 858 6.62 1.35 30.34
N ARG A 859 7.00 2.23 29.39
CA ARG A 859 7.82 1.86 28.23
C ARG A 859 9.29 2.03 28.57
N LYS A 860 9.98 0.90 28.80
CA LYS A 860 11.40 0.90 29.08
C LYS A 860 12.21 1.30 27.85
N GLN A 861 13.27 2.07 28.06
CA GLN A 861 14.25 2.40 27.02
C GLN A 861 13.64 2.99 25.73
N MET A 862 12.56 3.75 25.87
CA MET A 862 11.88 4.38 24.75
C MET A 862 12.75 5.53 24.21
N ALA A 863 12.92 5.60 22.90
CA ALA A 863 13.71 6.65 22.26
C ALA A 863 12.99 8.01 22.41
N LEU A 864 13.56 8.92 23.18
CA LEU A 864 13.00 10.28 23.38
C LEU A 864 13.36 11.24 22.25
N GLN A 865 14.41 10.92 21.49
CA GLN A 865 14.90 11.73 20.38
C GLN A 865 15.31 10.84 19.21
N ALA A 866 15.35 11.48 18.05
CA ALA A 866 15.75 10.93 16.77
C ALA A 866 17.15 10.29 16.88
N ARG A 867 17.40 9.15 16.23
CA ARG A 867 18.77 8.70 15.93
C ARG A 867 19.35 9.60 14.85
N HIS A 868 19.62 10.85 15.19
CA HIS A 868 20.42 11.74 14.38
C HIS A 868 21.85 11.74 14.92
N PHE A 869 22.83 11.94 14.03
CA PHE A 869 24.20 12.32 14.39
C PHE A 869 25.13 11.23 14.94
N GLY A 870 24.89 9.94 14.65
CA GLY A 870 25.79 8.86 15.11
C GLY A 870 25.91 8.76 16.65
N LYS A 871 25.01 9.43 17.38
CA LYS A 871 24.80 9.27 18.81
C LYS A 871 23.63 8.32 19.00
N ASP A 872 23.72 7.44 19.98
CA ASP A 872 22.57 6.64 20.37
C ASP A 872 21.39 7.55 20.70
N ALA A 873 20.18 7.11 20.35
CA ALA A 873 18.97 7.80 20.79
C ALA A 873 19.03 7.89 22.32
N LYS A 874 18.80 9.10 22.89
CA LYS A 874 18.57 9.21 24.34
C LYS A 874 17.32 8.38 24.63
N LYS A 875 17.51 7.33 25.41
CA LYS A 875 16.47 6.42 25.83
C LYS A 875 16.19 6.67 27.30
N ALA A 876 14.93 6.64 27.66
CA ALA A 876 14.49 6.68 29.04
C ALA A 876 13.32 5.72 29.22
N ASP A 877 13.09 5.33 30.46
CA ASP A 877 11.84 4.71 30.82
C ASP A 877 10.79 5.82 30.90
N VAL A 878 9.68 5.66 30.17
CA VAL A 878 8.59 6.64 30.12
C VAL A 878 7.33 6.00 30.65
N THR A 879 6.73 6.63 31.65
CA THR A 879 5.43 6.24 32.20
C THR A 879 4.33 7.03 31.51
N PHE A 880 3.31 6.34 31.05
CA PHE A 880 2.05 6.90 30.55
C PHE A 880 0.96 6.58 31.57
N GLU A 881 0.22 7.58 32.01
CA GLU A 881 -0.81 7.45 33.05
C GLU A 881 -1.95 8.46 32.84
N GLY A 882 -3.10 8.20 33.46
CA GLY A 882 -4.30 9.03 33.33
C GLY A 882 -4.64 9.35 31.87
N LYS A 883 -4.82 10.65 31.56
CA LYS A 883 -5.20 11.11 30.21
C LYS A 883 -4.22 10.73 29.10
N ASP A 884 -2.97 10.40 29.42
CA ASP A 884 -1.96 10.02 28.42
C ASP A 884 -2.12 8.57 27.94
N LEU A 885 -2.86 7.73 28.68
CA LEU A 885 -3.22 6.38 28.25
C LEU A 885 -4.24 6.41 27.11
N ARG A 886 -5.19 7.35 27.17
CA ARG A 886 -6.33 7.50 26.25
C ARG A 886 -7.19 6.24 26.15
N THR A 887 -7.92 6.00 27.23
CA THR A 887 -8.80 4.86 27.43
C THR A 887 -10.27 5.31 27.41
N ALA A 888 -11.20 4.42 27.76
CA ALA A 888 -12.59 4.76 28.01
C ALA A 888 -12.82 5.59 29.29
N GLU A 889 -11.76 5.97 30.02
CA GLU A 889 -11.79 7.07 31.00
C GLU A 889 -11.77 8.42 30.26
N ILE A 890 -12.92 9.09 30.22
CA ILE A 890 -13.10 10.28 29.39
C ILE A 890 -12.84 11.52 30.23
N TYR A 891 -11.76 12.22 29.92
CA TYR A 891 -11.45 13.52 30.47
C TYR A 891 -12.27 14.62 29.76
N ALA A 892 -11.60 15.50 29.01
CA ALA A 892 -12.22 16.61 28.29
C ALA A 892 -12.22 16.40 26.76
N ASN A 893 -12.05 15.16 26.28
CA ASN A 893 -12.11 14.86 24.84
C ASN A 893 -13.57 14.87 24.35
N SER A 894 -13.80 15.26 23.10
CA SER A 894 -14.98 14.77 22.38
C SER A 894 -14.92 13.24 22.33
N PHE A 895 -16.08 12.59 22.24
CA PHE A 895 -16.12 11.14 22.14
C PHE A 895 -17.40 10.67 21.48
N LEU A 896 -17.36 9.46 20.97
CA LEU A 896 -18.54 8.75 20.51
C LEU A 896 -18.51 7.30 21.01
N ILE A 897 -19.69 6.75 21.23
CA ILE A 897 -19.90 5.34 21.54
C ILE A 897 -20.80 4.77 20.47
N GLU A 898 -20.42 3.63 19.95
CA GLU A 898 -21.17 2.87 18.97
C GLU A 898 -21.55 1.51 19.53
N ALA A 899 -22.76 1.06 19.22
CA ALA A 899 -23.27 -0.25 19.61
C ALA A 899 -24.17 -0.85 18.53
N TYR A 900 -24.12 -2.17 18.41
CA TYR A 900 -25.10 -2.96 17.68
C TYR A 900 -25.71 -3.99 18.63
N PHE A 901 -27.01 -3.82 18.90
CA PHE A 901 -27.69 -4.51 20.00
C PHE A 901 -29.18 -4.73 19.71
N GLN A 902 -29.77 -5.65 20.46
CA GLN A 902 -31.20 -5.90 20.56
C GLN A 902 -31.62 -5.69 22.01
N ALA A 903 -32.76 -5.02 22.26
CA ALA A 903 -33.28 -4.83 23.61
C ALA A 903 -34.79 -5.11 23.67
N ASP A 904 -35.23 -5.72 24.77
CA ASP A 904 -36.65 -6.03 25.03
C ASP A 904 -37.26 -5.06 26.06
N SER A 905 -36.43 -4.47 26.92
CA SER A 905 -36.85 -3.60 28.01
C SER A 905 -35.82 -2.52 28.32
N ASP A 906 -36.14 -1.69 29.33
CA ASP A 906 -35.22 -0.71 29.90
C ASP A 906 -34.02 -1.41 30.57
N GLY A 907 -32.88 -0.70 30.62
CA GLY A 907 -31.62 -1.20 31.17
C GLY A 907 -30.40 -0.37 30.73
N LEU A 908 -29.24 -0.63 31.31
CA LEU A 908 -27.97 -0.02 30.94
C LEU A 908 -27.39 -0.69 29.69
N LEU A 909 -27.07 0.10 28.67
CA LEU A 909 -26.30 -0.39 27.53
C LEU A 909 -24.80 -0.30 27.84
N ILE A 910 -24.32 0.89 28.22
CA ILE A 910 -22.91 1.13 28.63
C ILE A 910 -22.81 2.39 29.50
N GLY A 911 -21.94 2.40 30.50
CA GLY A 911 -21.63 3.61 31.26
C GLY A 911 -20.45 3.48 32.21
N LYS A 912 -19.73 4.60 32.40
CA LYS A 912 -18.71 4.80 33.45
C LYS A 912 -19.09 6.06 34.21
N LYS A 913 -19.84 5.90 35.31
CA LYS A 913 -20.44 7.02 36.03
C LYS A 913 -20.38 6.84 37.54
N SER A 914 -19.85 7.86 38.22
CA SER A 914 -19.84 7.99 39.69
C SER A 914 -19.86 9.49 40.04
N GLY A 915 -21.07 10.06 40.09
CA GLY A 915 -21.26 11.51 39.98
C GLY A 915 -21.00 11.97 38.55
N ASN A 916 -19.76 12.36 38.25
CA ASN A 916 -19.32 12.64 36.89
C ASN A 916 -19.29 11.35 36.04
N GLY A 917 -19.34 11.50 34.72
CA GLY A 917 -19.16 10.41 33.78
C GLY A 917 -20.10 10.48 32.58
N TYR A 918 -20.31 9.32 31.97
CA TYR A 918 -21.23 9.15 30.84
C TYR A 918 -21.97 7.83 30.95
N GLU A 919 -23.18 7.78 30.40
CA GLU A 919 -23.99 6.57 30.31
C GLU A 919 -24.95 6.62 29.11
N VAL A 920 -25.22 5.44 28.55
CA VAL A 920 -26.26 5.19 27.57
C VAL A 920 -27.23 4.18 28.18
N MET A 921 -28.45 4.64 28.44
CA MET A 921 -29.51 3.87 29.07
C MET A 921 -30.68 3.68 28.09
N ILE A 922 -31.34 2.54 28.15
CA ILE A 922 -32.67 2.36 27.59
C ILE A 922 -33.69 2.73 28.66
N LYS A 923 -34.51 3.77 28.42
CA LYS A 923 -35.55 4.27 29.34
C LYS A 923 -36.85 4.55 28.58
N GLY A 924 -37.98 4.01 29.03
CA GLY A 924 -39.23 4.04 28.30
C GLY A 924 -39.13 3.44 26.89
N GLY A 925 -38.22 2.46 26.72
CA GLY A 925 -37.85 1.84 25.46
C GLY A 925 -37.02 2.70 24.50
N LYS A 926 -36.51 3.86 24.93
CA LYS A 926 -35.70 4.78 24.11
C LYS A 926 -34.26 4.81 24.61
N ALA A 927 -33.30 4.92 23.70
CA ALA A 927 -31.92 5.25 24.06
C ALA A 927 -31.85 6.68 24.64
N VAL A 928 -31.21 6.85 25.79
CA VAL A 928 -30.95 8.10 26.50
C VAL A 928 -29.46 8.18 26.78
N PHE A 929 -28.81 9.19 26.21
CA PHE A 929 -27.40 9.48 26.41
C PHE A 929 -27.25 10.62 27.40
N THR A 930 -26.52 10.38 28.50
CA THR A 930 -26.30 11.37 29.55
C THR A 930 -24.80 11.55 29.78
N VAL A 931 -24.38 12.80 29.92
CA VAL A 931 -23.00 13.21 30.20
C VAL A 931 -23.00 14.20 31.36
N GLU A 932 -22.12 13.99 32.34
CA GLU A 932 -22.05 14.81 33.54
C GLU A 932 -20.59 15.11 33.93
N GLY A 933 -20.28 16.38 34.18
CA GLY A 933 -18.94 16.80 34.59
C GLY A 933 -18.91 18.23 35.12
N GLY A 934 -18.12 18.48 36.17
CA GLY A 934 -17.92 19.83 36.72
C GLY A 934 -19.21 20.50 37.20
N GLY A 935 -20.20 19.73 37.68
CA GLY A 935 -21.51 20.21 38.11
C GLY A 935 -22.49 20.50 36.96
N ILE A 936 -22.12 20.24 35.71
CA ILE A 936 -22.99 20.37 34.54
C ILE A 936 -23.44 18.97 34.10
N SER A 937 -24.76 18.80 33.90
CA SER A 937 -25.34 17.57 33.38
C SER A 937 -26.12 17.87 32.09
N ALA A 938 -25.93 17.04 31.07
CA ALA A 938 -26.63 17.13 29.79
C ALA A 938 -27.16 15.75 29.39
N SER A 939 -28.35 15.71 28.81
CA SER A 939 -28.96 14.47 28.35
C SER A 939 -29.74 14.68 27.06
N VAL A 940 -29.78 13.64 26.23
CA VAL A 940 -30.55 13.60 24.99
C VAL A 940 -31.20 12.22 24.85
N SER A 941 -32.43 12.16 24.36
CA SER A 941 -33.17 10.92 24.12
C SER A 941 -33.46 10.74 22.64
N SER A 942 -33.40 9.51 22.16
CA SER A 942 -33.81 9.14 20.80
C SER A 942 -35.29 9.45 20.55
N LYS A 943 -35.62 9.76 19.28
CA LYS A 943 -37.02 9.99 18.89
C LYS A 943 -37.82 8.70 18.85
N VAL A 944 -37.19 7.62 18.41
CA VAL A 944 -37.78 6.29 18.22
C VAL A 944 -37.51 5.39 19.43
N LYS A 945 -38.37 4.40 19.64
CA LYS A 945 -38.08 3.30 20.57
C LYS A 945 -37.11 2.33 19.89
N VAL A 946 -36.19 1.79 20.69
CA VAL A 946 -35.18 0.79 20.30
C VAL A 946 -35.28 -0.48 21.15
N ALA A 947 -36.09 -0.46 22.21
CA ALA A 947 -36.49 -1.67 22.94
C ALA A 947 -37.75 -2.26 22.30
N ASP A 948 -37.59 -2.80 21.09
CA ASP A 948 -38.69 -3.40 20.32
C ASP A 948 -38.39 -4.87 19.92
N GLY A 949 -37.35 -5.46 20.51
CA GLY A 949 -36.91 -6.81 20.21
C GLY A 949 -36.25 -6.94 18.84
N LYS A 950 -35.76 -5.86 18.21
CA LYS A 950 -34.98 -5.92 16.96
C LYS A 950 -33.55 -5.43 17.16
N TRP A 951 -32.69 -5.81 16.23
CA TRP A 951 -31.33 -5.30 16.15
C TRP A 951 -31.32 -3.86 15.66
N HIS A 952 -30.59 -3.01 16.38
CA HIS A 952 -30.39 -1.61 16.06
C HIS A 952 -28.92 -1.23 16.08
N HIS A 953 -28.53 -0.39 15.13
CA HIS A 953 -27.27 0.35 15.18
C HIS A 953 -27.49 1.67 15.92
N LEU A 954 -26.64 1.95 16.91
CA LEU A 954 -26.69 3.17 17.71
C LEU A 954 -25.31 3.82 17.73
N ILE A 955 -25.27 5.12 17.46
CA ILE A 955 -24.14 5.97 17.81
C ILE A 955 -24.64 7.09 18.73
N VAL A 956 -23.93 7.31 19.83
CA VAL A 956 -24.06 8.53 20.63
C VAL A 956 -22.75 9.30 20.56
N GLU A 957 -22.84 10.62 20.46
CA GLU A 957 -21.67 11.47 20.22
C GLU A 957 -21.75 12.71 21.12
N CYS A 958 -20.69 12.98 21.86
CA CYS A 958 -20.46 14.23 22.57
C CYS A 958 -19.42 15.04 21.79
N ASP A 959 -19.91 15.96 20.96
CA ASP A 959 -19.09 16.90 20.21
C ASP A 959 -18.89 18.17 21.04
N ARG A 960 -17.71 18.31 21.63
CA ARG A 960 -17.37 19.48 22.45
C ARG A 960 -17.08 20.72 21.63
N ALA A 961 -16.65 20.57 20.36
CA ALA A 961 -16.35 21.70 19.49
C ALA A 961 -17.63 22.42 19.07
N SER A 962 -18.70 21.67 18.75
CA SER A 962 -20.03 22.25 18.50
C SER A 962 -20.92 22.35 19.74
N ASN A 963 -20.44 21.85 20.89
CA ASN A 963 -21.13 21.76 22.17
C ASN A 963 -22.50 21.05 22.06
N LYS A 964 -22.51 19.87 21.44
CA LYS A 964 -23.70 19.06 21.19
C LYS A 964 -23.55 17.63 21.70
N LEU A 965 -24.68 17.08 22.15
CA LEU A 965 -24.89 15.64 22.22
C LEU A 965 -25.75 15.22 21.04
N ASN A 966 -25.35 14.20 20.29
CA ASN A 966 -26.12 13.64 19.18
C ASN A 966 -26.41 12.17 19.44
N ILE A 967 -27.60 11.72 19.01
CA ILE A 967 -27.95 10.30 18.91
C ILE A 967 -28.27 9.99 17.47
N TYR A 968 -27.69 8.92 16.95
CA TYR A 968 -27.96 8.34 15.64
C TYR A 968 -28.49 6.92 15.82
N ILE A 969 -29.54 6.56 15.08
CA ILE A 969 -30.15 5.23 15.08
C ILE A 969 -30.23 4.76 13.62
N ASP A 970 -29.76 3.55 13.35
CA ASP A 970 -29.85 2.87 12.05
C ASP A 970 -29.43 3.76 10.87
N GLY A 971 -28.24 4.35 11.01
CA GLY A 971 -27.65 5.17 9.96
C GLY A 971 -28.21 6.60 9.83
N LYS A 972 -29.05 7.06 10.78
CA LYS A 972 -29.71 8.38 10.71
C LYS A 972 -29.65 9.14 12.02
N ILE A 973 -29.56 10.47 11.94
CA ILE A 973 -29.68 11.32 13.13
C ILE A 973 -31.09 11.20 13.75
N SER A 974 -31.14 10.82 15.03
CA SER A 974 -32.37 10.71 15.81
C SER A 974 -32.65 12.05 16.51
N SER A 975 -31.69 12.55 17.30
CA SER A 975 -31.87 13.75 18.11
C SER A 975 -30.54 14.43 18.41
N SER A 976 -30.62 15.71 18.80
CA SER A 976 -29.48 16.53 19.20
C SER A 976 -29.88 17.42 20.37
N ALA A 977 -28.98 17.64 21.32
CA ALA A 977 -29.15 18.54 22.45
C ALA A 977 -27.85 19.30 22.76
N LYS A 978 -27.91 20.27 23.67
CA LYS A 978 -26.73 20.98 24.16
C LYS A 978 -25.86 20.02 24.99
N GLY A 979 -24.53 20.07 24.78
CA GLY A 979 -23.56 19.29 25.54
C GLY A 979 -23.07 19.96 26.82
N VAL A 980 -22.03 19.36 27.42
CA VAL A 980 -21.40 19.79 28.68
C VAL A 980 -20.19 20.73 28.51
N GLY A 981 -19.93 21.22 27.29
CA GLY A 981 -18.78 22.07 26.99
C GLY A 981 -17.43 21.36 27.22
N THR A 982 -16.53 21.96 28.00
CA THR A 982 -15.16 21.47 28.25
C THR A 982 -14.99 20.73 29.58
N ALA A 983 -16.08 20.42 30.30
CA ALA A 983 -16.02 19.77 31.60
C ALA A 983 -15.39 18.36 31.54
N SER A 984 -14.48 18.04 32.47
CA SER A 984 -13.92 16.68 32.59
C SER A 984 -14.98 15.69 33.09
N LEU A 985 -15.00 14.47 32.54
CA LEU A 985 -15.90 13.39 32.98
C LEU A 985 -15.21 12.35 33.86
N GLU A 986 -13.94 12.58 34.20
CA GLU A 986 -13.15 11.68 35.04
C GLU A 986 -13.87 11.35 36.35
N ASN A 987 -13.88 10.06 36.69
CA ASN A 987 -14.53 9.54 37.90
C ASN A 987 -13.93 8.19 38.31
N ALA A 988 -14.14 7.78 39.56
CA ALA A 988 -13.60 6.52 40.10
C ALA A 988 -14.50 5.29 39.89
N GLY A 989 -15.55 5.38 39.05
CA GLY A 989 -16.49 4.28 38.80
C GLY A 989 -15.94 3.27 37.79
N ASN A 990 -16.37 2.01 37.87
CA ASN A 990 -16.06 1.02 36.83
C ASN A 990 -16.82 1.33 35.53
N LEU A 991 -16.31 0.84 34.40
CA LEU A 991 -17.06 0.80 33.15
C LEU A 991 -17.92 -0.46 33.12
N PHE A 992 -19.22 -0.27 32.93
CA PHE A 992 -20.22 -1.33 32.88
C PHE A 992 -20.88 -1.39 31.51
N VAL A 993 -21.26 -2.60 31.09
CA VAL A 993 -21.98 -2.89 29.85
C VAL A 993 -23.09 -3.89 30.15
N GLY A 994 -24.32 -3.62 29.69
CA GLY A 994 -25.46 -4.52 29.86
C GLY A 994 -26.07 -4.59 31.28
N GLY A 995 -25.58 -3.80 32.23
CA GLY A 995 -26.03 -3.77 33.63
C GLY A 995 -24.90 -3.41 34.59
N THR A 996 -25.21 -3.21 35.86
CA THR A 996 -24.23 -2.90 36.92
C THR A 996 -24.23 -3.96 38.03
N ASP A 997 -23.27 -3.88 38.94
CA ASP A 997 -23.28 -4.66 40.18
C ASP A 997 -24.46 -4.33 41.12
N LYS A 998 -25.17 -3.22 40.87
CA LYS A 998 -26.28 -2.72 41.70
C LYS A 998 -27.66 -2.82 41.04
N GLY A 999 -27.75 -3.07 39.73
CA GLY A 999 -29.02 -3.09 39.00
C GLY A 999 -28.90 -2.65 37.53
N ASP A 1000 -30.03 -2.23 36.96
CA ASP A 1000 -30.17 -1.77 35.57
C ASP A 1000 -29.79 -2.81 34.50
N TYR A 1001 -29.99 -4.09 34.81
CA TYR A 1001 -29.70 -5.18 33.87
C TYR A 1001 -30.53 -5.08 32.59
N LEU A 1002 -29.86 -5.11 31.44
CA LEU A 1002 -30.49 -5.12 30.13
C LEU A 1002 -31.08 -6.51 29.84
N SER A 1003 -32.31 -6.55 29.33
CA SER A 1003 -32.86 -7.72 28.64
C SER A 1003 -32.64 -7.57 27.15
N GLY A 1004 -31.86 -8.48 26.54
CA GLY A 1004 -31.59 -8.45 25.11
C GLY A 1004 -30.23 -9.06 24.75
N CYS A 1005 -29.67 -8.64 23.61
CA CYS A 1005 -28.39 -9.12 23.10
C CYS A 1005 -27.49 -7.95 22.67
N ILE A 1006 -26.17 -8.09 22.83
CA ILE A 1006 -25.19 -7.16 22.28
C ILE A 1006 -24.24 -7.96 21.40
N GLU A 1007 -23.91 -7.45 20.21
CA GLU A 1007 -22.97 -8.11 19.29
C GLU A 1007 -21.71 -7.28 19.08
N PHE A 1008 -21.83 -5.95 19.04
CA PHE A 1008 -20.70 -5.06 18.83
C PHE A 1008 -20.81 -3.80 19.70
N MET A 1009 -19.67 -3.31 20.19
CA MET A 1009 -19.57 -2.01 20.84
C MET A 1009 -18.18 -1.41 20.71
N ARG A 1010 -18.05 -0.09 20.53
CA ARG A 1010 -16.76 0.60 20.63
C ARG A 1010 -16.88 1.99 21.21
N VAL A 1011 -15.76 2.47 21.75
CA VAL A 1011 -15.58 3.84 22.26
C VAL A 1011 -14.44 4.51 21.50
N SER A 1012 -14.70 5.71 21.00
CA SER A 1012 -13.74 6.55 20.30
C SER A 1012 -13.64 7.92 20.98
N LEU A 1013 -12.42 8.45 21.07
CA LEU A 1013 -12.13 9.76 21.67
C LEU A 1013 -12.16 10.89 20.61
N GLY A 1014 -13.03 10.75 19.62
CA GLY A 1014 -13.31 11.74 18.59
C GLY A 1014 -14.78 11.75 18.19
N THR A 1015 -15.09 12.43 17.11
CA THR A 1015 -16.42 12.57 16.50
C THR A 1015 -16.46 11.93 15.10
N LEU A 1016 -17.64 11.80 14.49
CA LEU A 1016 -17.77 11.45 13.07
C LEU A 1016 -17.03 12.47 12.18
N ALA A 1017 -17.04 13.75 12.57
CA ALA A 1017 -16.30 14.81 11.88
C ALA A 1017 -14.78 14.63 11.98
N ASP A 1018 -14.24 14.31 13.16
CA ASP A 1018 -12.81 13.99 13.34
C ASP A 1018 -12.38 12.75 12.55
N ALA A 1019 -13.32 11.83 12.32
CA ALA A 1019 -13.12 10.65 11.50
C ALA A 1019 -13.29 10.94 9.98
N HIS A 1020 -13.63 12.16 9.57
CA HIS A 1020 -13.95 12.49 8.18
C HIS A 1020 -14.94 11.50 7.56
N THR A 1021 -16.05 11.26 8.24
CA THR A 1021 -17.13 10.38 7.77
C THR A 1021 -18.48 10.98 8.15
N THR A 1022 -19.54 10.46 7.53
CA THR A 1022 -20.92 10.70 7.96
C THR A 1022 -21.48 9.45 8.63
N ILE A 1023 -22.63 9.58 9.31
CA ILE A 1023 -23.35 8.41 9.83
C ILE A 1023 -23.84 7.52 8.69
N GLU A 1024 -24.25 8.12 7.57
CA GLU A 1024 -24.72 7.40 6.39
C GLU A 1024 -23.59 6.57 5.76
N GLU A 1025 -22.38 7.12 5.66
CA GLU A 1025 -21.20 6.41 5.12
C GLU A 1025 -20.78 5.25 6.01
N LEU A 1026 -20.69 5.49 7.32
CA LEU A 1026 -20.33 4.46 8.29
C LEU A 1026 -21.34 3.31 8.26
N TYR A 1027 -22.64 3.62 8.32
CA TYR A 1027 -23.70 2.61 8.29
C TYR A 1027 -23.75 1.86 6.95
N ALA A 1028 -23.57 2.58 5.83
CA ALA A 1028 -23.50 1.93 4.51
C ALA A 1028 -22.31 0.97 4.43
N TRP A 1029 -21.14 1.34 4.94
CA TRP A 1029 -19.97 0.46 4.96
C TRP A 1029 -20.23 -0.78 5.83
N GLU A 1030 -20.72 -0.60 7.05
CA GLU A 1030 -20.79 -1.70 8.03
C GLU A 1030 -21.90 -2.71 7.73
N PHE A 1031 -23.00 -2.29 7.11
CA PHE A 1031 -24.19 -3.13 6.90
C PHE A 1031 -24.56 -3.37 5.43
N ASN A 1032 -23.93 -2.64 4.50
CA ASN A 1032 -24.14 -2.77 3.05
C ASN A 1032 -22.82 -2.63 2.28
N GLY A 1033 -21.73 -3.08 2.90
CA GLY A 1033 -20.36 -2.89 2.41
C GLY A 1033 -19.87 -4.00 1.49
N PRO A 1034 -18.64 -3.84 0.96
CA PRO A 1034 -18.03 -4.81 0.05
C PRO A 1034 -17.74 -6.17 0.71
N GLN A 1035 -17.65 -6.25 2.04
CA GLN A 1035 -17.46 -7.50 2.78
C GLN A 1035 -18.65 -8.47 2.64
N ASP A 1036 -19.85 -7.96 2.35
CA ASP A 1036 -21.06 -8.75 2.15
C ASP A 1036 -21.29 -9.12 0.68
N LEU A 1037 -20.39 -8.70 -0.21
CA LEU A 1037 -20.44 -8.95 -1.66
C LEU A 1037 -19.26 -9.83 -2.09
N ASP A 1038 -19.35 -10.43 -3.27
CA ASP A 1038 -18.23 -11.15 -3.89
C ASP A 1038 -17.22 -10.20 -4.57
N PHE A 1039 -16.17 -10.77 -5.14
CA PHE A 1039 -15.15 -10.05 -5.90
C PHE A 1039 -15.74 -9.10 -6.95
N SER A 1040 -16.81 -9.52 -7.63
CA SER A 1040 -17.46 -8.79 -8.74
C SER A 1040 -18.65 -7.94 -8.30
N GLY A 1041 -18.84 -7.77 -6.98
CA GLY A 1041 -19.92 -6.98 -6.40
C GLY A 1041 -21.28 -7.69 -6.33
N GLN A 1042 -21.31 -9.01 -6.49
CA GLN A 1042 -22.53 -9.81 -6.44
C GLN A 1042 -22.93 -10.13 -5.00
N LYS A 1043 -24.25 -10.19 -4.76
CA LYS A 1043 -24.81 -10.61 -3.47
C LYS A 1043 -24.80 -12.13 -3.35
N ILE A 1044 -24.79 -12.59 -2.11
CA ILE A 1044 -24.99 -14.00 -1.72
C ILE A 1044 -26.30 -14.51 -2.36
N LYS A 1045 -26.25 -15.69 -2.99
CA LYS A 1045 -27.45 -16.34 -3.55
C LYS A 1045 -27.79 -17.67 -2.88
N GLY A 1046 -26.83 -18.28 -2.18
CA GLY A 1046 -27.01 -19.52 -1.46
C GLY A 1046 -27.65 -19.37 -0.07
N SER A 1047 -27.59 -20.45 0.70
CA SER A 1047 -27.97 -20.45 2.12
C SER A 1047 -26.96 -19.72 3.00
N ALA A 1048 -25.72 -19.63 2.54
CA ALA A 1048 -24.65 -18.84 3.09
C ALA A 1048 -23.78 -18.30 1.94
N ARG A 1049 -22.79 -17.49 2.27
CA ARG A 1049 -21.76 -17.06 1.31
C ARG A 1049 -20.94 -18.28 0.86
N ASP A 1050 -20.39 -18.26 -0.34
CA ASP A 1050 -19.35 -19.20 -0.74
C ASP A 1050 -17.97 -18.88 -0.14
N ALA A 1051 -17.14 -19.92 0.04
CA ALA A 1051 -15.73 -19.76 0.39
C ALA A 1051 -14.94 -19.25 -0.83
N GLY A 1052 -13.93 -18.42 -0.57
CA GLY A 1052 -13.12 -17.79 -1.61
C GLY A 1052 -13.74 -16.50 -2.15
N ALA A 1053 -13.10 -15.95 -3.18
CA ALA A 1053 -13.39 -14.60 -3.66
C ALA A 1053 -14.67 -14.48 -4.50
N ILE A 1054 -15.14 -15.57 -5.11
CA ILE A 1054 -16.20 -15.57 -6.12
C ILE A 1054 -17.41 -16.35 -5.60
N GLU A 1055 -18.61 -15.77 -5.74
CA GLU A 1055 -19.87 -16.45 -5.46
C GLU A 1055 -20.29 -17.30 -6.68
N SER A 1056 -20.72 -18.53 -6.43
CA SER A 1056 -21.22 -19.45 -7.45
C SER A 1056 -22.70 -19.19 -7.80
N PHE A 1057 -23.07 -19.54 -9.04
CA PHE A 1057 -24.40 -19.29 -9.61
C PHE A 1057 -24.99 -20.53 -10.26
#